data_AF-A0ABD6ECC8-F1
#
_entry.id   AF-A0ABD6ECC8-F1
#
_cell.length_a   1.000
_cell.length_b   1.000
_cell.length_c   1.000
_cell.angle_alpha   90.00
_cell.angle_beta   90.00
_cell.angle_gamma   90.00
#
_symmetry.space_group_name_H-M   'P 1'
#
loop_
_entity.id
_entity.type
_entity.pdbx_description
1 polymer ?
#
loop_
_entity_poly.entity_id
_entity_poly.type
_entity_poly.pdbx_seq_one_letter_code
_entity_poly.pdbx_strand_id
1 'polypeptide(L)'
;MTVELDELFLLLHKDLLVTFRKKWWLVFEIVLPLLVGLPLTYICVREAKQTEIPAASFPEFLIQGDCNDLIRKIKLVQTIENTYCRQPKVIGVAFGNGSTGGVFERTVADLQSRYNTSQKCHTPLRIHFKRYFSINKLHADLKADFNETVPCGRFLGGIVFHDFDLESARLRYTILMRASINAARWPDNKDIWVENNPFTILHDYKAVPYQPNLWSSGFLSLQYAVDSIFLKFFNDTTPDIELLIKRMPEASHHENSVMRFLTFLSLFFMGIALISIAHTAANISSEKESGMKSYLNVMGLHSITFYASHFIIATLKLSFVMLICTCSTFPVLYTVSGGLLILTTFCYAVGCVCLSLLISSLFHTANKAVGGAHIICSVMIVLGYSNRFSPPRSSFFYNVLCSLNIYFAFSKCIDCFTDSMLRETWFGWLNVFDNATSLFPFGGYFFMMIINCGWMLLLTAYLDQVYPYGDLPRKNPLFFLEFLRRNKASSSISITEIHSATAERDEMDANIEKECSSELAKPAGISIKNLTKYYGSKCAVSQLSLDAHQGSVTVLLGHNGAGKSTTFAMITGLATPSSGSISICGIEMNFSTRKSCQHNIGFCPQYNPLYSDLTVIEHLNLFRKLKRCDVDKSDEILERLQFAEFKNKPSKELSGGTRRKLCVAMALIGQSPVLLFDEPTAGMDTGARKLVDGLLQMIKSDR
;
A
#
# COMPACT_ATOMS: atom_id res chain seq x y z
N MET A 1 -3.08 27.89 19.80
CA MET A 1 -2.11 26.80 20.00
C MET A 1 -2.41 25.98 21.26
N THR A 2 -2.44 26.55 22.47
CA THR A 2 -2.80 25.82 23.72
C THR A 2 -4.17 25.13 23.64
N VAL A 3 -5.16 25.85 23.16
CA VAL A 3 -6.53 25.36 22.91
C VAL A 3 -6.60 24.11 22.03
N GLU A 4 -5.82 24.07 20.95
CA GLU A 4 -5.88 22.98 19.97
C GLU A 4 -5.14 21.74 20.48
N LEU A 5 -4.13 21.94 21.33
CA LEU A 5 -3.42 20.88 22.03
C LEU A 5 -4.33 20.19 23.07
N ASP A 6 -5.13 20.94 23.81
CA ASP A 6 -6.09 20.37 24.78
C ASP A 6 -7.17 19.54 24.07
N GLU A 7 -7.69 20.05 22.94
CA GLU A 7 -8.64 19.34 22.07
C GLU A 7 -8.03 18.04 21.52
N LEU A 8 -6.75 18.07 21.10
CA LEU A 8 -6.02 16.90 20.64
C LEU A 8 -5.81 15.88 21.75
N PHE A 9 -5.40 16.33 22.95
CA PHE A 9 -5.18 15.45 24.11
C PHE A 9 -6.46 14.73 24.53
N LEU A 10 -7.59 15.43 24.47
CA LEU A 10 -8.91 14.86 24.76
C LEU A 10 -9.25 13.71 23.79
N LEU A 11 -9.03 13.90 22.49
CA LEU A 11 -9.26 12.86 21.48
C LEU A 11 -8.26 11.72 21.59
N LEU A 12 -7.00 12.01 21.91
CA LEU A 12 -5.98 11.00 22.14
C LEU A 12 -6.34 10.12 23.35
N HIS A 13 -6.83 10.72 24.43
CA HIS A 13 -7.32 9.99 25.59
C HIS A 13 -8.51 9.09 25.23
N LYS A 14 -9.46 9.60 24.43
CA LYS A 14 -10.57 8.79 23.88
C LYS A 14 -10.05 7.62 23.05
N ASP A 15 -9.15 7.86 22.10
CA ASP A 15 -8.58 6.83 21.21
C ASP A 15 -7.84 5.75 22.01
N LEU A 16 -7.13 6.15 23.06
CA LEU A 16 -6.46 5.24 23.99
C LEU A 16 -7.47 4.35 24.75
N LEU A 17 -8.54 4.93 25.30
CA LEU A 17 -9.60 4.19 25.99
C LEU A 17 -10.29 3.17 25.06
N VAL A 18 -10.62 3.58 23.83
CA VAL A 18 -11.22 2.70 22.82
C VAL A 18 -10.27 1.54 22.51
N THR A 19 -8.97 1.82 22.37
CA THR A 19 -7.95 0.82 22.11
C THR A 19 -7.91 -0.24 23.22
N PHE A 20 -7.92 0.17 24.50
CA PHE A 20 -7.89 -0.77 25.63
C PHE A 20 -9.17 -1.62 25.75
N ARG A 21 -10.32 -1.09 25.35
CA ARG A 21 -11.60 -1.83 25.39
C ARG A 21 -11.74 -2.85 24.27
N LYS A 22 -11.10 -2.63 23.12
CA LYS A 22 -11.04 -3.58 22.01
C LYS A 22 -10.00 -4.68 22.29
N LYS A 23 -10.21 -5.49 23.34
CA LYS A 23 -9.28 -6.53 23.81
C LYS A 23 -8.79 -7.46 22.69
N TRP A 24 -9.70 -7.92 21.83
CA TRP A 24 -9.36 -8.80 20.71
C TRP A 24 -8.40 -8.14 19.71
N TRP A 25 -8.65 -6.87 19.35
CA TRP A 25 -7.78 -6.15 18.42
C TRP A 25 -6.42 -5.84 19.04
N LEU A 26 -6.36 -5.52 20.34
CA LEU A 26 -5.10 -5.34 21.05
C LEU A 26 -4.27 -6.65 21.05
N VAL A 27 -4.92 -7.80 21.17
CA VAL A 27 -4.25 -9.11 21.03
C VAL A 27 -3.68 -9.29 19.62
N PHE A 28 -4.45 -9.03 18.56
CA PHE A 28 -3.97 -9.19 17.18
C PHE A 28 -2.94 -8.16 16.74
N GLU A 29 -3.02 -6.92 17.22
CA GLU A 29 -2.12 -5.83 16.83
C GLU A 29 -0.80 -5.81 17.62
N ILE A 30 -0.82 -6.23 18.88
CA ILE A 30 0.33 -6.08 19.78
C ILE A 30 0.80 -7.44 20.32
N VAL A 31 -0.08 -8.18 21.00
CA VAL A 31 0.32 -9.38 21.75
C VAL A 31 0.77 -10.51 20.82
N LEU A 32 -0.01 -10.82 19.79
CA LEU A 32 0.27 -11.91 18.85
C LEU A 32 1.54 -11.63 18.03
N PRO A 33 1.74 -10.43 17.44
CA PRO A 33 3.00 -10.07 16.80
C PRO A 33 4.23 -10.20 17.72
N LEU A 34 4.13 -9.79 18.98
CA LEU A 34 5.25 -9.92 19.93
C LEU A 34 5.48 -11.38 20.33
N LEU A 35 4.41 -12.15 20.55
CA LEU A 35 4.48 -13.57 20.91
C LEU A 35 5.10 -14.41 19.80
N VAL A 36 4.87 -14.05 18.53
CA VAL A 36 5.49 -14.73 17.39
C VAL A 36 6.87 -14.14 17.08
N GLY A 37 7.01 -12.82 17.07
CA GLY A 37 8.22 -12.12 16.65
C GLY A 37 9.41 -12.32 17.59
N LEU A 38 9.21 -12.26 18.91
CA LEU A 38 10.30 -12.36 19.90
C LEU A 38 10.93 -13.76 19.98
N PRO A 39 10.17 -14.87 19.99
CA PRO A 39 10.78 -16.20 19.92
C PRO A 39 11.51 -16.44 18.61
N LEU A 40 10.99 -15.92 17.48
CA LEU A 40 11.66 -16.04 16.18
C LEU A 40 12.98 -15.28 16.16
N THR A 41 13.01 -14.02 16.64
CA THR A 41 14.26 -13.27 16.76
C THR A 41 15.23 -13.95 17.72
N TYR A 42 14.76 -14.48 18.85
CA TYR A 42 15.58 -15.20 19.82
C TYR A 42 16.20 -16.48 19.24
N ILE A 43 15.42 -17.33 18.55
CA ILE A 43 15.93 -18.54 17.90
C ILE A 43 16.99 -18.16 16.87
N CYS A 44 16.74 -17.12 16.07
CA CYS A 44 17.71 -16.68 15.07
C CYS A 44 18.98 -16.09 15.70
N VAL A 45 18.88 -15.34 16.79
CA VAL A 45 20.05 -14.85 17.53
C VAL A 45 20.87 -16.01 18.09
N ARG A 46 20.22 -17.05 18.62
CA ARG A 46 20.89 -18.22 19.19
C ARG A 46 21.55 -19.12 18.15
N GLU A 47 20.87 -19.33 17.02
CA GLU A 47 21.32 -20.20 15.91
C GLU A 47 22.10 -19.42 14.83
N ALA A 48 22.36 -18.13 15.04
CA ALA A 48 23.26 -17.32 14.20
C ALA A 48 24.71 -17.77 14.40
N LYS A 49 25.06 -18.93 13.86
CA LYS A 49 26.45 -19.38 13.71
C LYS A 49 26.90 -19.09 12.30
N GLN A 50 28.07 -18.46 12.17
CA GLN A 50 28.81 -18.45 10.91
C GLN A 50 29.29 -19.88 10.65
N THR A 51 28.55 -20.64 9.83
CA THR A 51 29.06 -21.91 9.34
C THR A 51 30.02 -21.61 8.21
N GLU A 52 31.31 -21.82 8.46
CA GLU A 52 32.32 -21.81 7.42
C GLU A 52 32.10 -23.02 6.51
N ILE A 53 31.74 -22.76 5.26
CA ILE A 53 31.72 -23.79 4.23
C ILE A 53 33.15 -23.88 3.71
N PRO A 54 33.82 -25.04 3.87
CA PRO A 54 35.22 -25.18 3.46
C PRO A 54 35.35 -25.04 1.95
N ALA A 55 36.53 -24.62 1.49
CA ALA A 55 36.83 -24.51 0.07
C ALA A 55 36.54 -25.84 -0.64
N ALA A 56 35.78 -25.77 -1.74
CA ALA A 56 35.36 -26.93 -2.50
C ALA A 56 36.09 -26.96 -3.84
N SER A 57 36.85 -28.04 -4.08
CA SER A 57 37.41 -28.34 -5.39
C SER A 57 36.53 -29.36 -6.11
N PHE A 58 36.43 -29.21 -7.44
CA PHE A 58 35.66 -30.10 -8.28
C PHE A 58 36.61 -30.96 -9.11
N PRO A 59 36.36 -32.28 -9.21
CA PRO A 59 37.17 -33.15 -10.05
C PRO A 59 37.01 -32.74 -11.51
N GLU A 60 38.10 -32.83 -12.26
CA GLU A 60 38.06 -32.74 -13.71
C GLU A 60 37.39 -33.98 -14.30
N PHE A 61 36.74 -33.80 -15.45
CA PHE A 61 36.18 -34.92 -16.20
C PHE A 61 36.44 -34.76 -17.70
N LEU A 62 36.69 -35.89 -18.36
CA LEU A 62 37.00 -35.97 -19.78
C LEU A 62 35.73 -36.00 -20.63
N ILE A 63 35.54 -35.04 -21.53
CA ILE A 63 34.47 -35.13 -22.53
C ILE A 63 34.87 -36.15 -23.58
N GLN A 64 33.99 -37.11 -23.85
CA GLN A 64 34.21 -38.15 -24.85
C GLN A 64 33.43 -37.89 -26.14
N GLY A 65 32.38 -37.07 -26.09
CA GLY A 65 31.53 -36.76 -27.25
C GLY A 65 30.80 -37.99 -27.78
N ASP A 66 30.46 -38.90 -26.87
CA ASP A 66 29.80 -40.17 -27.15
C ASP A 66 28.63 -40.41 -26.19
N CYS A 67 28.04 -41.59 -26.27
CA CYS A 67 26.90 -41.95 -25.45
C CYS A 67 27.19 -42.06 -23.93
N ASN A 68 28.47 -42.13 -23.48
CA ASN A 68 28.81 -42.16 -22.05
C ASN A 68 28.57 -40.80 -21.39
N ASP A 69 28.71 -39.70 -22.14
CA ASP A 69 28.43 -38.36 -21.63
C ASP A 69 26.93 -38.15 -21.33
N LEU A 70 26.03 -38.90 -22.00
CA LEU A 70 24.58 -38.80 -21.81
C LEU A 70 24.11 -39.21 -20.40
N ILE A 71 24.71 -40.27 -19.85
CA ILE A 71 24.36 -40.86 -18.54
C ILE A 71 25.22 -40.38 -17.39
N ARG A 72 26.31 -39.65 -17.69
CA ARG A 72 27.28 -39.24 -16.69
C ARG A 72 26.65 -38.29 -15.67
N LYS A 73 26.74 -38.67 -14.39
CA LYS A 73 26.24 -37.90 -13.24
C LYS A 73 27.34 -36.97 -12.72
N ILE A 74 27.10 -35.67 -12.79
CA ILE A 74 27.95 -34.65 -12.16
C ILE A 74 27.22 -34.15 -10.92
N LYS A 75 27.66 -34.53 -9.71
CA LYS A 75 27.12 -34.16 -8.38
C LYS A 75 25.79 -33.36 -8.38
N LEU A 76 25.86 -32.03 -8.41
CA LEU A 76 24.72 -31.09 -8.30
C LEU A 76 24.08 -30.70 -9.64
N VAL A 77 24.56 -31.24 -10.75
CA VAL A 77 24.12 -30.92 -12.12
C VAL A 77 23.30 -32.08 -12.68
N GLN A 78 22.11 -31.77 -13.21
CA GLN A 78 21.25 -32.76 -13.85
C GLN A 78 21.96 -33.39 -15.06
N THR A 79 21.79 -34.71 -15.23
CA THR A 79 22.32 -35.43 -16.40
C THR A 79 21.62 -34.97 -17.69
N ILE A 80 22.32 -35.13 -18.81
CA ILE A 80 21.76 -34.85 -20.15
C ILE A 80 20.50 -35.69 -20.37
N GLU A 81 20.56 -36.99 -20.02
CA GLU A 81 19.43 -37.92 -20.13
C GLU A 81 18.16 -37.47 -19.39
N ASN A 82 18.32 -36.98 -18.16
CA ASN A 82 17.19 -36.50 -17.36
C ASN A 82 16.64 -35.17 -17.87
N THR A 83 17.48 -34.33 -18.49
CA THR A 83 17.06 -33.07 -19.11
C THR A 83 16.26 -33.33 -20.38
N TYR A 84 16.56 -34.40 -21.12
CA TYR A 84 15.89 -34.75 -22.38
C TYR A 84 14.74 -35.76 -22.23
N CYS A 85 14.25 -35.99 -21.02
CA CYS A 85 13.03 -36.76 -20.76
C CYS A 85 13.05 -38.24 -21.20
N ARG A 86 14.22 -38.90 -21.20
CA ARG A 86 14.37 -40.36 -21.43
C ARG A 86 13.60 -40.94 -22.62
N GLN A 87 13.39 -40.14 -23.67
CA GLN A 87 12.71 -40.53 -24.90
C GLN A 87 13.66 -40.34 -26.09
N PRO A 88 13.53 -41.15 -27.16
CA PRO A 88 14.35 -40.98 -28.35
C PRO A 88 14.19 -39.56 -28.92
N LYS A 89 15.32 -38.91 -29.22
CA LYS A 89 15.38 -37.53 -29.72
C LYS A 89 15.97 -37.47 -31.11
N VAL A 90 15.57 -36.43 -31.86
CA VAL A 90 16.10 -36.16 -33.19
C VAL A 90 16.95 -34.87 -33.16
N ILE A 91 18.16 -34.93 -33.72
CA ILE A 91 18.99 -33.77 -34.03
C ILE A 91 18.95 -33.57 -35.55
N GLY A 92 18.47 -32.43 -36.00
CA GLY A 92 18.44 -32.12 -37.44
C GLY A 92 19.78 -31.56 -37.92
N VAL A 93 20.38 -32.13 -38.97
CA VAL A 93 21.66 -31.66 -39.53
C VAL A 93 21.42 -31.07 -40.92
N ALA A 94 21.84 -29.82 -41.13
CA ALA A 94 21.71 -29.10 -42.40
C ALA A 94 23.05 -28.48 -42.83
N PHE A 95 23.31 -28.43 -44.14
CA PHE A 95 24.50 -27.76 -44.72
C PHE A 95 24.04 -26.57 -45.58
N GLY A 96 24.77 -25.45 -45.49
CA GLY A 96 24.40 -24.16 -46.09
C GLY A 96 24.71 -24.06 -47.58
N ASN A 97 25.84 -24.61 -48.01
CA ASN A 97 26.22 -24.72 -49.41
C ASN A 97 26.16 -26.20 -49.79
N GLY A 98 25.59 -26.54 -50.97
CA GLY A 98 25.32 -27.91 -51.41
C GLY A 98 26.56 -28.79 -51.61
N SER A 99 27.33 -29.03 -50.55
CA SER A 99 28.48 -29.92 -50.54
C SER A 99 28.02 -31.34 -50.87
N THR A 100 28.81 -31.97 -51.74
CA THR A 100 28.48 -33.19 -52.45
C THR A 100 28.41 -34.38 -51.51
N GLY A 101 27.17 -34.86 -51.30
CA GLY A 101 26.71 -36.24 -51.10
C GLY A 101 27.45 -37.22 -50.17
N GLY A 102 28.77 -37.36 -50.24
CA GLY A 102 29.54 -38.41 -49.56
C GLY A 102 30.10 -38.01 -48.20
N VAL A 103 30.73 -36.84 -48.10
CA VAL A 103 31.33 -36.37 -46.83
C VAL A 103 30.24 -36.08 -45.80
N PHE A 104 29.13 -35.46 -46.23
CA PHE A 104 27.95 -35.22 -45.40
C PHE A 104 27.42 -36.52 -44.78
N GLU A 105 27.19 -37.56 -45.60
CA GLU A 105 26.64 -38.83 -45.15
C GLU A 105 27.60 -39.54 -44.19
N ARG A 106 28.92 -39.44 -44.45
CA ARG A 106 29.94 -39.94 -43.51
C ARG A 106 29.91 -39.19 -42.18
N THR A 107 29.86 -37.86 -42.17
CA THR A 107 29.80 -37.05 -40.94
C THR A 107 28.54 -37.37 -40.11
N VAL A 108 27.37 -37.50 -40.77
CA VAL A 108 26.12 -37.87 -40.08
C VAL A 108 26.16 -39.30 -39.57
N ALA A 109 26.70 -40.24 -40.35
CA ALA A 109 26.88 -41.63 -39.92
C ALA A 109 27.87 -41.76 -38.75
N ASP A 110 28.97 -41.01 -38.76
CA ASP A 110 29.97 -41.00 -37.69
C ASP A 110 29.40 -40.39 -36.40
N LEU A 111 28.66 -39.28 -36.51
CA LEU A 111 27.91 -38.71 -35.37
C LEU A 111 26.91 -39.72 -34.82
N GLN A 112 26.13 -40.37 -35.69
CA GLN A 112 25.14 -41.35 -35.26
C GLN A 112 25.78 -42.60 -34.63
N SER A 113 26.94 -43.04 -35.13
CA SER A 113 27.71 -44.16 -34.58
C SER A 113 28.17 -43.89 -33.15
N ARG A 114 28.71 -42.69 -32.87
CA ARG A 114 29.18 -42.28 -31.53
C ARG A 114 28.09 -42.34 -30.45
N TYR A 115 26.84 -41.99 -30.80
CA TYR A 115 25.73 -41.95 -29.84
C TYR A 115 24.84 -43.22 -29.83
N ASN A 116 25.02 -44.15 -30.78
CA ASN A 116 24.13 -45.32 -30.95
C ASN A 116 24.86 -46.69 -30.90
N THR A 117 26.14 -46.73 -30.52
CA THR A 117 26.91 -47.98 -30.42
C THR A 117 26.34 -48.88 -29.31
N SER A 118 25.68 -49.98 -29.71
CA SER A 118 24.89 -50.88 -28.85
C SER A 118 25.69 -51.66 -27.80
N GLN A 119 27.01 -51.81 -27.96
CA GLN A 119 27.86 -52.54 -27.02
C GLN A 119 28.34 -51.73 -25.81
N LYS A 120 28.25 -50.38 -25.84
CA LYS A 120 28.77 -49.51 -24.76
C LYS A 120 27.70 -48.74 -24.00
N CYS A 121 26.50 -48.56 -24.54
CA CYS A 121 25.49 -47.69 -23.95
C CYS A 121 24.13 -48.35 -23.73
N HIS A 122 23.85 -48.69 -22.47
CA HIS A 122 22.53 -49.14 -21.98
C HIS A 122 21.67 -47.94 -21.56
N THR A 123 21.41 -47.01 -22.48
CA THR A 123 20.62 -45.80 -22.19
C THR A 123 19.27 -45.88 -22.90
N PRO A 124 18.15 -45.46 -22.26
CA PRO A 124 16.84 -45.37 -22.92
C PRO A 124 16.75 -44.17 -23.87
N LEU A 125 17.67 -43.21 -23.77
CA LEU A 125 17.79 -42.04 -24.64
C LEU A 125 18.60 -42.39 -25.90
N ARG A 126 17.93 -42.56 -27.04
CA ARG A 126 18.57 -42.70 -28.36
C ARG A 126 18.55 -41.38 -29.13
N ILE A 127 19.68 -41.00 -29.70
CA ILE A 127 19.82 -39.78 -30.51
C ILE A 127 19.88 -40.17 -31.98
N HIS A 128 18.91 -39.69 -32.75
CA HIS A 128 18.82 -39.89 -34.20
C HIS A 128 19.21 -38.61 -34.93
N PHE A 129 20.18 -38.70 -35.84
CA PHE A 129 20.57 -37.57 -36.67
C PHE A 129 19.74 -37.60 -37.97
N LYS A 130 18.94 -36.56 -38.22
CA LYS A 130 18.08 -36.45 -39.40
C LYS A 130 18.65 -35.43 -40.38
N ARG A 131 18.82 -35.83 -41.63
CA ARG A 131 19.31 -34.97 -42.72
C ARG A 131 18.27 -33.93 -43.17
N TYR A 132 18.73 -32.70 -43.39
CA TYR A 132 17.97 -31.61 -44.00
C TYR A 132 18.75 -30.98 -45.16
N PHE A 133 18.11 -30.90 -46.32
CA PHE A 133 18.68 -30.28 -47.53
C PHE A 133 18.59 -28.75 -47.55
N SER A 134 17.86 -28.15 -46.61
CA SER A 134 17.67 -26.70 -46.51
C SER A 134 17.61 -26.28 -45.04
N ILE A 135 18.37 -25.24 -44.70
CA ILE A 135 18.37 -24.61 -43.36
C ILE A 135 16.95 -24.12 -43.02
N ASN A 136 16.22 -23.56 -44.00
CA ASN A 136 14.87 -23.05 -43.78
C ASN A 136 13.89 -24.16 -43.40
N LYS A 137 14.06 -25.36 -43.98
CA LYS A 137 13.22 -26.53 -43.65
C LYS A 137 13.53 -27.06 -42.25
N LEU A 138 14.81 -27.09 -41.85
CA LEU A 138 15.20 -27.42 -40.48
C LEU A 138 14.60 -26.43 -39.48
N HIS A 139 14.70 -25.12 -39.75
CA HIS A 139 14.12 -24.10 -38.88
C HIS A 139 12.59 -24.21 -38.79
N ALA A 140 11.90 -24.52 -39.88
CA ALA A 140 10.45 -24.71 -39.87
C ALA A 140 10.02 -25.91 -39.01
N ASP A 141 10.69 -27.06 -39.15
CA ASP A 141 10.41 -28.26 -38.36
C ASP A 141 10.73 -28.05 -36.87
N LEU A 142 11.84 -27.38 -36.55
CA LEU A 142 12.20 -27.04 -35.17
C LEU A 142 11.19 -26.08 -34.52
N LYS A 143 10.71 -25.08 -35.27
CA LYS A 143 9.66 -24.15 -34.80
C LYS A 143 8.31 -24.85 -34.63
N ALA A 144 7.97 -25.80 -35.50
CA ALA A 144 6.74 -26.57 -35.39
C ALA A 144 6.73 -27.51 -34.17
N ASP A 145 7.89 -28.05 -33.78
CA ASP A 145 8.06 -28.85 -32.55
C ASP A 145 8.22 -28.00 -31.28
N PHE A 146 8.46 -26.69 -31.45
CA PHE A 146 8.55 -25.75 -30.34
C PHE A 146 7.15 -25.33 -29.88
N ASN A 147 6.62 -26.07 -28.90
CA ASN A 147 5.43 -25.69 -28.15
C ASN A 147 5.84 -25.37 -26.71
N GLU A 148 5.61 -24.12 -26.26
CA GLU A 148 6.00 -23.63 -24.92
C GLU A 148 5.40 -24.45 -23.77
N THR A 149 4.29 -25.16 -24.03
CA THR A 149 3.55 -25.94 -23.02
C THR A 149 4.08 -27.36 -22.82
N VAL A 150 4.83 -27.91 -23.79
CA VAL A 150 5.37 -29.28 -23.71
C VAL A 150 6.89 -29.22 -23.46
N PRO A 151 7.37 -29.64 -22.28
CA PRO A 151 8.79 -29.55 -21.92
C PRO A 151 9.68 -30.48 -22.76
N CYS A 152 9.10 -31.52 -23.39
CA CYS A 152 9.83 -32.59 -24.05
C CYS A 152 9.33 -32.78 -25.51
N GLY A 153 9.83 -32.02 -26.48
CA GLY A 153 9.48 -32.24 -27.90
C GLY A 153 10.29 -33.35 -28.56
N ARG A 154 9.98 -33.62 -29.84
CA ARG A 154 10.63 -34.66 -30.64
C ARG A 154 12.05 -34.27 -31.06
N PHE A 155 12.28 -32.98 -31.31
CA PHE A 155 13.58 -32.46 -31.68
C PHE A 155 14.33 -31.95 -30.46
N LEU A 156 15.61 -32.33 -30.37
CA LEU A 156 16.53 -31.78 -29.40
C LEU A 156 17.09 -30.41 -29.86
N GLY A 157 17.29 -30.28 -31.17
CA GLY A 157 17.94 -29.14 -31.78
C GLY A 157 18.38 -29.46 -33.20
N GLY A 158 19.30 -28.66 -33.72
CA GLY A 158 19.92 -28.92 -35.01
C GLY A 158 21.33 -28.40 -35.13
N ILE A 159 22.08 -28.93 -36.09
CA ILE A 159 23.45 -28.50 -36.41
C ILE A 159 23.42 -27.95 -37.82
N VAL A 160 23.76 -26.68 -37.98
CA VAL A 160 23.82 -25.99 -39.26
C VAL A 160 25.27 -25.76 -39.61
N PHE A 161 25.78 -26.48 -40.60
CA PHE A 161 27.11 -26.24 -41.16
C PHE A 161 27.02 -25.15 -42.22
N HIS A 162 27.62 -23.99 -41.96
CA HIS A 162 27.66 -22.86 -42.90
C HIS A 162 28.79 -23.07 -43.93
N ASP A 163 30.00 -23.33 -43.45
CA ASP A 163 31.16 -23.67 -44.26
C ASP A 163 31.76 -24.96 -43.71
N PHE A 164 31.80 -26.00 -44.54
CA PHE A 164 32.43 -27.29 -44.21
C PHE A 164 33.29 -27.68 -45.40
N ASP A 165 34.50 -27.15 -45.42
CA ASP A 165 35.43 -27.36 -46.52
C ASP A 165 36.67 -28.10 -46.02
N LEU A 166 36.85 -29.31 -46.57
CA LEU A 166 37.98 -30.19 -46.28
C LEU A 166 39.27 -29.73 -46.98
N GLU A 167 39.19 -28.94 -48.04
CA GLU A 167 40.38 -28.47 -48.77
C GLU A 167 41.01 -27.25 -48.10
N SER A 168 40.18 -26.34 -47.58
CA SER A 168 40.64 -25.09 -46.96
C SER A 168 40.74 -25.11 -45.42
N ALA A 169 40.47 -26.25 -44.77
CA ALA A 169 40.44 -26.37 -43.31
C ALA A 169 39.48 -25.39 -42.62
N ARG A 170 38.36 -25.07 -43.29
CA ARG A 170 37.36 -24.14 -42.77
C ARG A 170 36.14 -24.91 -42.25
N LEU A 171 35.98 -24.85 -40.93
CA LEU A 171 34.80 -25.33 -40.23
C LEU A 171 34.06 -24.13 -39.62
N ARG A 172 32.83 -23.91 -40.09
CA ARG A 172 31.90 -22.94 -39.52
C ARG A 172 30.54 -23.59 -39.36
N TYR A 173 30.11 -23.80 -38.12
CA TYR A 173 28.80 -24.35 -37.81
C TYR A 173 28.10 -23.59 -36.69
N THR A 174 26.78 -23.77 -36.63
CA THR A 174 25.91 -23.25 -35.58
C THR A 174 25.13 -24.42 -34.99
N ILE A 175 25.23 -24.61 -33.68
CA ILE A 175 24.39 -25.57 -32.95
C ILE A 175 23.14 -24.83 -32.46
N LEU A 176 21.99 -25.22 -32.99
CA LEU A 176 20.67 -24.79 -32.58
C LEU A 176 20.20 -25.67 -31.43
N MET A 177 20.01 -25.08 -30.26
CA MET A 177 19.48 -25.77 -29.08
C MET A 177 18.05 -25.32 -28.81
N ARG A 178 17.22 -26.24 -28.30
CA ARG A 178 15.91 -25.87 -27.76
C ARG A 178 16.11 -24.94 -26.54
N ALA A 179 15.61 -23.72 -26.59
CA ALA A 179 15.63 -22.82 -25.45
C ALA A 179 14.85 -23.46 -24.29
N SER A 180 15.53 -23.73 -23.18
CA SER A 180 14.85 -24.09 -21.93
C SER A 180 14.01 -22.89 -21.47
N ILE A 181 12.82 -23.16 -20.95
CA ILE A 181 11.81 -22.18 -20.50
C ILE A 181 12.38 -21.17 -19.48
N ASN A 182 13.54 -21.46 -18.87
CA ASN A 182 14.22 -20.61 -17.90
C ASN A 182 15.61 -20.09 -18.32
N ALA A 183 16.02 -20.22 -19.59
CA ALA A 183 17.32 -19.72 -20.03
C ALA A 183 17.30 -18.19 -20.12
N ALA A 184 17.82 -17.52 -19.10
CA ALA A 184 18.11 -16.09 -19.12
C ALA A 184 18.95 -15.76 -20.37
N ARG A 185 18.63 -14.64 -21.06
CA ARG A 185 19.44 -14.14 -22.18
C ARG A 185 20.89 -14.01 -21.72
N TRP A 186 21.83 -14.57 -22.49
CA TRP A 186 23.25 -14.31 -22.33
C TRP A 186 23.52 -12.85 -22.71
N PRO A 187 24.16 -12.03 -21.86
CA PRO A 187 24.70 -10.74 -22.29
C PRO A 187 25.78 -10.98 -23.34
N ASP A 188 25.84 -10.16 -24.39
CA ASP A 188 26.94 -10.24 -25.36
C ASP A 188 28.28 -10.00 -24.64
N ASN A 189 29.36 -10.65 -25.10
CA ASN A 189 30.70 -10.69 -24.47
C ASN A 189 31.30 -9.33 -24.06
N LYS A 190 30.75 -8.21 -24.54
CA LYS A 190 31.18 -6.86 -24.19
C LYS A 190 30.73 -6.40 -22.79
N ASP A 191 29.76 -7.08 -22.18
CA ASP A 191 29.13 -6.63 -20.94
C ASP A 191 29.65 -7.34 -19.66
N ILE A 192 30.43 -8.43 -19.81
CA ILE A 192 30.76 -9.34 -18.68
C ILE A 192 32.23 -9.23 -18.25
N TRP A 193 33.14 -8.89 -19.16
CA TRP A 193 34.57 -8.83 -18.84
C TRP A 193 35.09 -7.42 -19.07
N VAL A 194 35.05 -6.60 -18.01
CA VAL A 194 35.83 -5.36 -17.98
C VAL A 194 37.30 -5.79 -17.85
N GLU A 195 38.09 -5.52 -18.89
CA GLU A 195 39.56 -5.65 -18.94
C GLU A 195 40.17 -7.06 -19.04
N ASN A 196 39.56 -8.03 -19.75
CA ASN A 196 40.18 -9.35 -20.03
C ASN A 196 40.68 -10.11 -18.77
N ASN A 197 40.26 -9.72 -17.58
CA ASN A 197 40.65 -10.35 -16.34
C ASN A 197 39.46 -11.18 -15.82
N PRO A 198 39.58 -12.52 -15.78
CA PRO A 198 38.50 -13.37 -15.31
C PRO A 198 38.21 -13.23 -13.80
N PHE A 199 39.05 -12.48 -13.08
CA PHE A 199 38.95 -12.24 -11.64
C PHE A 199 38.42 -10.85 -11.27
N THR A 200 38.09 -9.99 -12.23
CA THR A 200 37.47 -8.69 -11.90
C THR A 200 36.08 -8.94 -11.32
N ILE A 201 35.84 -8.43 -10.11
CA ILE A 201 34.53 -8.51 -9.45
C ILE A 201 33.54 -7.71 -10.31
N LEU A 202 32.69 -8.41 -11.06
CA LEU A 202 31.56 -7.81 -11.74
C LEU A 202 30.70 -7.07 -10.72
N HIS A 203 30.45 -5.78 -10.95
CA HIS A 203 29.59 -4.96 -10.11
C HIS A 203 28.16 -5.54 -9.99
N ASP A 204 27.74 -6.38 -10.93
CA ASP A 204 26.48 -7.11 -10.89
C ASP A 204 26.70 -8.64 -10.95
N TYR A 205 26.92 -9.27 -9.79
CA TYR A 205 27.04 -10.74 -9.69
C TYR A 205 25.79 -11.51 -10.17
N LYS A 206 24.65 -10.83 -10.37
CA LYS A 206 23.43 -11.43 -10.95
C LYS A 206 23.34 -11.26 -12.47
N ALA A 207 24.20 -10.44 -13.08
CA ALA A 207 24.34 -10.34 -14.53
C ALA A 207 25.06 -11.56 -15.13
N VAL A 208 25.77 -12.33 -14.29
CA VAL A 208 26.14 -13.71 -14.64
C VAL A 208 24.84 -14.52 -14.60
N PRO A 209 24.30 -14.96 -15.76
CA PRO A 209 23.07 -15.75 -15.78
C PRO A 209 23.23 -16.98 -14.91
N TYR A 210 22.16 -17.33 -14.17
CA TYR A 210 22.15 -18.41 -13.19
C TYR A 210 22.51 -19.80 -13.76
N GLN A 211 22.58 -19.98 -15.09
CA GLN A 211 23.26 -21.07 -15.81
C GLN A 211 22.97 -20.97 -17.33
N PRO A 212 23.96 -21.00 -18.24
CA PRO A 212 23.81 -21.87 -19.40
C PRO A 212 24.26 -23.25 -18.90
N ASN A 213 23.36 -24.19 -18.71
CA ASN A 213 23.83 -25.51 -18.34
C ASN A 213 24.37 -26.19 -19.61
N LEU A 214 25.52 -25.74 -20.13
CA LEU A 214 26.17 -26.23 -21.36
C LEU A 214 26.45 -27.74 -21.29
N TRP A 215 26.59 -28.24 -20.05
CA TRP A 215 26.66 -29.66 -19.76
C TRP A 215 25.28 -30.33 -19.85
N SER A 216 24.29 -29.93 -19.04
CA SER A 216 22.99 -30.62 -19.04
C SER A 216 22.20 -30.42 -20.34
N SER A 217 22.53 -29.37 -21.10
CA SER A 217 22.04 -29.12 -22.44
C SER A 217 22.75 -29.96 -23.50
N GLY A 218 23.77 -30.76 -23.17
CA GLY A 218 24.51 -31.62 -24.11
C GLY A 218 25.32 -30.88 -25.18
N PHE A 219 25.37 -29.54 -25.11
CA PHE A 219 26.07 -28.71 -26.09
C PHE A 219 27.55 -29.07 -26.20
N LEU A 220 28.25 -29.19 -25.06
CA LEU A 220 29.69 -29.48 -25.03
C LEU A 220 30.02 -30.85 -25.62
N SER A 221 29.17 -31.86 -25.37
CA SER A 221 29.30 -33.20 -25.94
C SER A 221 29.15 -33.17 -27.46
N LEU A 222 28.15 -32.44 -27.98
CA LEU A 222 27.91 -32.32 -29.41
C LEU A 222 29.01 -31.50 -30.11
N GLN A 223 29.46 -30.41 -29.51
CA GLN A 223 30.56 -29.60 -30.02
C GLN A 223 31.83 -30.43 -30.15
N TYR A 224 32.25 -31.13 -29.09
CA TYR A 224 33.43 -31.98 -29.13
C TYR A 224 33.29 -33.11 -30.18
N ALA A 225 32.11 -33.69 -30.33
CA ALA A 225 31.86 -34.71 -31.36
C ALA A 225 32.03 -34.16 -32.79
N VAL A 226 31.49 -32.96 -33.08
CA VAL A 226 31.62 -32.32 -34.40
C VAL A 226 33.07 -31.94 -34.69
N ASP A 227 33.74 -31.30 -33.73
CA ASP A 227 35.12 -30.82 -33.90
C ASP A 227 36.09 -32.00 -34.06
N SER A 228 35.95 -33.05 -33.25
CA SER A 228 36.80 -34.25 -33.38
C SER A 228 36.57 -35.04 -34.67
N ILE A 229 35.33 -35.11 -35.18
CA ILE A 229 35.05 -35.72 -36.48
C ILE A 229 35.71 -34.90 -37.60
N PHE A 230 35.60 -33.57 -37.54
CA PHE A 230 36.26 -32.69 -38.51
C PHE A 230 37.77 -32.87 -38.50
N LEU A 231 38.40 -32.86 -37.32
CA LEU A 231 39.85 -33.05 -37.18
C LEU A 231 40.31 -34.42 -37.72
N LYS A 232 39.52 -35.47 -37.50
CA LYS A 232 39.79 -36.80 -38.05
C LYS A 232 39.82 -36.82 -39.58
N PHE A 233 39.00 -36.01 -40.24
CA PHE A 233 39.04 -35.91 -41.70
C PHE A 233 40.31 -35.23 -42.23
N PHE A 234 40.97 -34.39 -41.44
CA PHE A 234 42.19 -33.69 -41.84
C PHE A 234 43.45 -34.49 -41.59
N ASN A 235 43.49 -35.30 -40.53
CA ASN A 235 44.70 -36.02 -40.16
C ASN A 235 44.36 -37.32 -39.43
N ASP A 236 44.50 -38.47 -40.10
CA ASP A 236 44.31 -39.80 -39.50
C ASP A 236 45.35 -40.11 -38.39
N THR A 237 46.38 -39.26 -38.23
CA THR A 237 47.50 -39.46 -37.29
C THR A 237 47.49 -38.54 -36.06
N THR A 238 46.53 -37.61 -35.93
CA THR A 238 46.48 -36.73 -34.74
C THR A 238 46.04 -37.52 -33.51
N PRO A 239 46.73 -37.38 -32.36
CA PRO A 239 46.31 -37.99 -31.11
C PRO A 239 44.92 -37.49 -30.71
N ASP A 240 44.12 -38.35 -30.08
CA ASP A 240 42.82 -37.98 -29.51
C ASP A 240 43.02 -36.79 -28.56
N ILE A 241 42.49 -35.62 -28.94
CA ILE A 241 42.61 -34.40 -28.12
C ILE A 241 41.72 -34.60 -26.90
N GLU A 242 42.33 -34.82 -25.73
CA GLU A 242 41.61 -34.97 -24.48
C GLU A 242 41.07 -33.60 -24.00
N LEU A 243 39.75 -33.43 -24.04
CA LEU A 243 39.11 -32.22 -23.52
C LEU A 243 38.64 -32.46 -22.08
N LEU A 244 39.37 -31.88 -21.14
CA LEU A 244 39.04 -31.91 -19.71
C LEU A 244 38.29 -30.65 -19.30
N ILE A 245 37.16 -30.82 -18.62
CA ILE A 245 36.43 -29.71 -18.00
C ILE A 245 36.61 -29.76 -16.49
N LYS A 246 36.98 -28.61 -15.93
CA LYS A 246 37.06 -28.39 -14.50
C LYS A 246 36.30 -27.13 -14.13
N ARG A 247 35.39 -27.26 -13.16
CA ARG A 247 34.72 -26.11 -12.55
C ARG A 247 35.75 -25.33 -11.73
N MET A 248 35.69 -24.01 -11.78
CA MET A 248 36.51 -23.15 -10.92
C MET A 248 36.30 -23.55 -9.44
N PRO A 249 37.37 -23.64 -8.64
CA PRO A 249 37.24 -23.97 -7.23
C PRO A 249 36.46 -22.88 -6.50
N GLU A 250 35.62 -23.30 -5.54
CA GLU A 250 34.93 -22.37 -4.66
C GLU A 250 35.80 -22.08 -3.44
N ALA A 251 36.05 -20.81 -3.17
CA ALA A 251 36.73 -20.37 -1.94
C ALA A 251 35.86 -20.66 -0.71
N SER A 252 36.49 -20.77 0.45
CA SER A 252 35.78 -20.83 1.72
C SER A 252 34.94 -19.58 1.91
N HIS A 253 33.68 -19.75 2.29
CA HIS A 253 32.76 -18.64 2.53
C HIS A 253 31.86 -18.94 3.75
N HIS A 254 31.39 -17.89 4.40
CA HIS A 254 30.46 -18.01 5.53
C HIS A 254 29.02 -17.88 5.03
N GLU A 255 28.17 -18.86 5.34
CA GLU A 255 26.73 -18.68 5.20
C GLU A 255 26.17 -17.94 6.43
N ASN A 256 25.72 -16.70 6.22
CA ASN A 256 25.09 -15.90 7.26
C ASN A 256 23.58 -16.18 7.29
N SER A 257 23.12 -17.07 8.17
CA SER A 257 21.69 -17.33 8.44
C SER A 257 20.89 -16.05 8.80
N VAL A 258 21.60 -15.07 9.35
CA VAL A 258 21.16 -13.70 9.66
C VAL A 258 20.53 -12.99 8.45
N MET A 259 21.10 -13.19 7.26
CA MET A 259 20.63 -12.53 6.05
C MET A 259 19.22 -13.02 5.68
N ARG A 260 19.04 -14.34 5.61
CA ARG A 260 17.74 -14.95 5.32
C ARG A 260 16.71 -14.56 6.38
N PHE A 261 17.15 -14.43 7.63
CA PHE A 261 16.31 -13.96 8.72
C PHE A 261 15.85 -12.51 8.55
N LEU A 262 16.72 -11.57 8.15
CA LEU A 262 16.31 -10.17 7.93
C LEU A 262 15.30 -10.02 6.79
N THR A 263 15.46 -10.78 5.71
CA THR A 263 14.48 -10.82 4.62
C THR A 263 13.15 -11.44 5.07
N PHE A 264 13.18 -12.44 5.96
CA PHE A 264 11.96 -12.99 6.56
C PHE A 264 11.30 -12.00 7.53
N LEU A 265 12.08 -11.30 8.34
CA LEU A 265 11.61 -10.30 9.29
C LEU A 265 10.90 -9.14 8.58
N SER A 266 11.39 -8.73 7.41
CA SER A 266 10.72 -7.71 6.60
C SER A 266 9.34 -8.18 6.11
N LEU A 267 9.19 -9.43 5.67
CA LEU A 267 7.89 -10.01 5.32
C LEU A 267 6.94 -10.10 6.52
N PHE A 268 7.46 -10.49 7.69
CA PHE A 268 6.69 -10.53 8.94
C PHE A 268 6.14 -9.16 9.32
N PHE A 269 6.98 -8.13 9.22
CA PHE A 269 6.62 -6.73 9.42
C PHE A 269 5.53 -6.23 8.47
N MET A 270 5.54 -6.67 7.21
CA MET A 270 4.46 -6.35 6.26
C MET A 270 3.13 -7.00 6.65
N GLY A 271 3.16 -8.23 7.16
CA GLY A 271 1.97 -8.92 7.66
C GLY A 271 1.35 -8.22 8.87
N ILE A 272 2.17 -7.76 9.81
CA ILE A 272 1.71 -6.96 10.97
C ILE A 272 1.10 -5.64 10.49
N ALA A 273 1.80 -4.94 9.58
CA ALA A 273 1.33 -3.68 9.03
C ALA A 273 -0.03 -3.84 8.33
N LEU A 274 -0.26 -4.94 7.59
CA LEU A 274 -1.54 -5.22 6.93
C LEU A 274 -2.73 -5.22 7.91
N ILE A 275 -2.59 -5.90 9.04
CA ILE A 275 -3.63 -5.98 10.08
C ILE A 275 -3.87 -4.59 10.70
N SER A 276 -2.78 -3.90 11.06
CA SER A 276 -2.83 -2.58 11.68
C SER A 276 -3.45 -1.52 10.74
N ILE A 277 -3.14 -1.56 9.44
CA ILE A 277 -3.69 -0.67 8.42
C ILE A 277 -5.19 -0.88 8.30
N ALA A 278 -5.62 -2.14 8.17
CA ALA A 278 -7.04 -2.48 8.01
C ALA A 278 -7.87 -2.02 9.23
N HIS A 279 -7.40 -2.28 10.45
CA HIS A 279 -8.13 -1.88 11.66
C HIS A 279 -8.15 -0.35 11.86
N THR A 280 -7.03 0.34 11.61
CA THR A 280 -6.98 1.81 11.71
C THR A 280 -7.91 2.47 10.68
N ALA A 281 -7.88 2.00 9.44
CA ALA A 281 -8.79 2.48 8.39
C ALA A 281 -10.26 2.21 8.77
N ALA A 282 -10.57 1.05 9.32
CA ALA A 282 -11.92 0.69 9.76
C ALA A 282 -12.44 1.60 10.88
N ASN A 283 -11.60 1.91 11.88
CA ASN A 283 -11.96 2.79 12.99
C ASN A 283 -12.32 4.19 12.48
N ILE A 284 -11.46 4.77 11.64
CA ILE A 284 -11.69 6.10 11.07
C ILE A 284 -12.94 6.10 10.19
N SER A 285 -13.12 5.09 9.33
CA SER A 285 -14.32 4.98 8.50
C SER A 285 -15.58 4.76 9.35
N SER A 286 -15.52 4.03 10.46
CA SER A 286 -16.68 3.85 11.36
C SER A 286 -17.10 5.15 12.06
N GLU A 287 -16.13 5.99 12.45
CA GLU A 287 -16.41 7.31 13.06
C GLU A 287 -16.91 8.32 12.01
N LYS A 288 -16.49 8.17 10.75
CA LYS A 288 -17.09 8.92 9.64
C LYS A 288 -18.52 8.45 9.37
N GLU A 289 -18.75 7.13 9.33
CA GLU A 289 -20.04 6.51 9.08
C GLU A 289 -21.11 6.94 10.08
N SER A 290 -20.76 7.06 11.37
CA SER A 290 -21.66 7.56 12.42
C SER A 290 -21.92 9.07 12.36
N GLY A 291 -21.24 9.81 11.48
CA GLY A 291 -21.32 11.27 11.37
C GLY A 291 -20.61 12.02 12.50
N MET A 292 -19.85 11.32 13.35
CA MET A 292 -19.12 11.91 14.48
C MET A 292 -18.15 13.01 14.03
N LYS A 293 -17.46 12.81 12.89
CA LYS A 293 -16.54 13.83 12.36
C LYS A 293 -17.25 15.17 12.08
N SER A 294 -18.42 15.12 11.44
CA SER A 294 -19.23 16.31 11.16
C SER A 294 -19.72 16.95 12.47
N TYR A 295 -20.12 16.12 13.43
CA TYR A 295 -20.52 16.56 14.75
C TYR A 295 -19.39 17.28 15.51
N LEU A 296 -18.16 16.75 15.49
CA LEU A 296 -16.99 17.41 16.08
C LEU A 296 -16.69 18.77 15.40
N ASN A 297 -16.85 18.87 14.09
CA ASN A 297 -16.71 20.14 13.37
C ASN A 297 -17.78 21.16 13.79
N VAL A 298 -19.01 20.75 14.12
CA VAL A 298 -20.05 21.65 14.68
C VAL A 298 -19.67 22.13 16.07
N MET A 299 -19.00 21.28 16.86
CA MET A 299 -18.54 21.62 18.21
C MET A 299 -17.30 22.53 18.21
N GLY A 300 -16.76 22.89 17.03
CA GLY A 300 -15.64 23.82 16.87
C GLY A 300 -14.26 23.14 16.73
N LEU A 301 -14.22 21.82 16.55
CA LEU A 301 -12.98 21.08 16.32
C LEU A 301 -12.56 21.17 14.85
N HIS A 302 -11.25 21.29 14.58
CA HIS A 302 -10.74 21.23 13.22
C HIS A 302 -10.60 19.78 12.72
N SER A 303 -10.86 19.55 11.44
CA SER A 303 -10.75 18.21 10.84
C SER A 303 -9.33 17.63 10.86
N ILE A 304 -8.30 18.47 10.97
CA ILE A 304 -6.90 18.03 11.12
C ILE A 304 -6.70 17.35 12.48
N THR A 305 -7.27 17.89 13.56
CA THR A 305 -7.14 17.33 14.92
C THR A 305 -7.70 15.92 15.00
N PHE A 306 -8.81 15.66 14.30
CA PHE A 306 -9.40 14.34 14.16
C PHE A 306 -8.44 13.32 13.53
N TYR A 307 -7.79 13.67 12.40
CA TYR A 307 -6.82 12.77 11.78
C TYR A 307 -5.52 12.64 12.59
N ALA A 308 -5.09 13.73 13.25
CA ALA A 308 -3.87 13.74 14.05
C ALA A 308 -3.97 12.79 15.26
N SER A 309 -5.12 12.71 15.94
CA SER A 309 -5.28 11.80 17.08
C SER A 309 -5.14 10.34 16.65
N HIS A 310 -5.82 9.96 15.56
CA HIS A 310 -5.73 8.63 14.96
C HIS A 310 -4.32 8.32 14.46
N PHE A 311 -3.66 9.28 13.81
CA PHE A 311 -2.28 9.14 13.32
C PHE A 311 -1.29 8.86 14.47
N ILE A 312 -1.36 9.61 15.57
CA ILE A 312 -0.45 9.47 16.71
C ILE A 312 -0.64 8.09 17.35
N ILE A 313 -1.88 7.70 17.67
CA ILE A 313 -2.15 6.41 18.33
C ILE A 313 -1.79 5.24 17.42
N ALA A 314 -2.13 5.28 16.14
CA ALA A 314 -1.76 4.21 15.21
C ALA A 314 -0.24 4.09 15.03
N THR A 315 0.47 5.23 14.97
CA THR A 315 1.94 5.24 14.87
C THR A 315 2.58 4.68 16.12
N LEU A 316 2.12 5.06 17.31
CA LEU A 316 2.63 4.53 18.58
C LEU A 316 2.43 3.02 18.67
N LYS A 317 1.24 2.50 18.33
CA LYS A 317 0.97 1.06 18.36
C LYS A 317 1.86 0.27 17.40
N LEU A 318 1.92 0.68 16.13
CA LEU A 318 2.68 -0.05 15.11
C LEU A 318 4.19 0.05 15.34
N SER A 319 4.69 1.25 15.68
CA SER A 319 6.11 1.44 15.97
C SER A 319 6.55 0.67 17.21
N PHE A 320 5.74 0.61 18.28
CA PHE A 320 6.06 -0.13 19.49
C PHE A 320 6.40 -1.61 19.20
N VAL A 321 5.55 -2.29 18.43
CA VAL A 321 5.74 -3.71 18.06
C VAL A 321 6.98 -3.88 17.19
N MET A 322 7.13 -3.04 16.17
CA MET A 322 8.21 -3.13 15.19
C MET A 322 9.57 -2.82 15.81
N LEU A 323 9.65 -1.83 16.70
CA LEU A 323 10.86 -1.45 17.40
C LEU A 323 11.34 -2.54 18.36
N ILE A 324 10.44 -3.17 19.13
CA ILE A 324 10.80 -4.27 20.03
C ILE A 324 11.43 -5.44 19.25
N CYS A 325 10.79 -5.83 18.15
CA CYS A 325 11.30 -6.88 17.27
C CYS A 325 12.65 -6.50 16.65
N THR A 326 12.81 -5.24 16.23
CA THR A 326 14.05 -4.74 15.61
C THR A 326 15.20 -4.66 16.60
N CYS A 327 14.99 -4.09 17.79
CA CYS A 327 16.00 -4.02 18.85
C CYS A 327 16.51 -5.41 19.26
N SER A 328 15.64 -6.41 19.23
CA SER A 328 16.01 -7.80 19.53
C SER A 328 17.03 -8.40 18.55
N THR A 329 17.21 -7.81 17.36
CA THR A 329 18.15 -8.29 16.34
C THR A 329 19.58 -7.74 16.51
N PHE A 330 19.77 -6.74 17.36
CA PHE A 330 21.05 -6.04 17.55
C PHE A 330 22.25 -6.94 17.86
N PRO A 331 22.14 -8.00 18.68
CA PRO A 331 23.27 -8.89 18.95
C PRO A 331 23.86 -9.55 17.70
N VAL A 332 23.08 -9.62 16.62
CA VAL A 332 23.44 -10.31 15.37
C VAL A 332 23.92 -9.35 14.28
N LEU A 333 23.66 -8.04 14.45
CA LEU A 333 23.97 -7.00 13.47
C LEU A 333 25.36 -6.39 13.73
N TYR A 334 26.41 -7.03 13.21
CA TYR A 334 27.79 -6.54 13.38
C TYR A 334 28.23 -5.51 12.33
N THR A 335 27.76 -5.63 11.08
CA THR A 335 28.17 -4.73 9.99
C THR A 335 27.25 -3.53 9.79
N VAL A 336 25.99 -3.59 10.26
CA VAL A 336 24.98 -2.57 10.01
C VAL A 336 24.71 -1.76 11.26
N SER A 337 24.65 -0.43 11.10
CA SER A 337 24.26 0.46 12.19
C SER A 337 22.82 0.22 12.67
N GLY A 338 22.66 -0.21 13.93
CA GLY A 338 21.35 -0.48 14.52
C GLY A 338 20.42 0.74 14.56
N GLY A 339 20.98 1.95 14.73
CA GLY A 339 20.21 3.20 14.68
C GLY A 339 19.56 3.47 13.31
N LEU A 340 20.23 3.12 12.21
CA LEU A 340 19.70 3.29 10.87
C LEU A 340 18.57 2.28 10.59
N LEU A 341 18.69 1.07 11.10
CA LEU A 341 17.63 0.05 11.03
C LEU A 341 16.39 0.47 11.84
N ILE A 342 16.58 1.00 13.06
CA ILE A 342 15.50 1.58 13.87
C ILE A 342 14.80 2.72 13.12
N LEU A 343 15.56 3.66 12.55
CA LEU A 343 14.97 4.78 11.84
C LEU A 343 14.21 4.31 10.59
N THR A 344 14.74 3.33 9.86
CA THR A 344 14.09 2.76 8.67
C THR A 344 12.78 2.08 9.04
N THR A 345 12.76 1.28 10.10
CA THR A 345 11.54 0.59 10.57
C THR A 345 10.51 1.57 11.14
N PHE A 346 10.94 2.63 11.83
CA PHE A 346 10.07 3.70 12.29
C PHE A 346 9.43 4.47 11.13
N CYS A 347 10.21 4.91 10.14
CA CYS A 347 9.68 5.58 8.95
C CYS A 347 8.72 4.69 8.16
N TYR A 348 8.98 3.39 8.09
CA TYR A 348 8.06 2.42 7.50
C TYR A 348 6.73 2.35 8.26
N ALA A 349 6.77 2.31 9.60
CA ALA A 349 5.56 2.32 10.43
C ALA A 349 4.74 3.61 10.20
N VAL A 350 5.39 4.78 10.19
CA VAL A 350 4.73 6.06 9.90
C VAL A 350 4.06 6.04 8.53
N GLY A 351 4.77 5.58 7.49
CA GLY A 351 4.21 5.54 6.14
C GLY A 351 3.06 4.53 6.00
N CYS A 352 3.07 3.40 6.73
CA CYS A 352 1.95 2.48 6.79
C CYS A 352 0.70 3.13 7.41
N VAL A 353 0.88 3.94 8.46
CA VAL A 353 -0.22 4.70 9.05
C VAL A 353 -0.75 5.73 8.06
N CYS A 354 0.12 6.45 7.34
CA CYS A 354 -0.30 7.37 6.27
C CYS A 354 -1.13 6.65 5.19
N LEU A 355 -0.75 5.42 4.81
CA LEU A 355 -1.52 4.60 3.88
C LEU A 355 -2.91 4.24 4.44
N SER A 356 -3.00 3.94 5.74
CA SER A 356 -4.29 3.67 6.41
C SER A 356 -5.22 4.89 6.40
N LEU A 357 -4.67 6.10 6.62
CA LEU A 357 -5.43 7.34 6.53
C LEU A 357 -5.95 7.58 5.11
N LEU A 358 -5.11 7.34 4.10
CA LEU A 358 -5.49 7.44 2.70
C LEU A 358 -6.63 6.47 2.36
N ILE A 359 -6.52 5.20 2.75
CA ILE A 359 -7.57 4.19 2.54
C ILE A 359 -8.87 4.60 3.23
N SER A 360 -8.80 5.16 4.45
CA SER A 360 -9.99 5.65 5.17
C SER A 360 -10.69 6.83 4.47
N SER A 361 -10.00 7.55 3.59
CA SER A 361 -10.59 8.63 2.78
C SER A 361 -11.31 8.09 1.54
N LEU A 362 -10.89 6.94 1.01
CA LEU A 362 -11.49 6.29 -0.16
C LEU A 362 -12.76 5.51 0.19
N PHE A 363 -12.82 4.94 1.39
CA PHE A 363 -13.94 4.09 1.82
C PHE A 363 -14.72 4.70 2.99
N HIS A 364 -16.01 4.90 2.77
CA HIS A 364 -16.90 5.54 3.74
C HIS A 364 -17.44 4.62 4.83
N THR A 365 -17.62 3.33 4.56
CA THR A 365 -18.13 2.35 5.52
C THR A 365 -17.01 1.46 6.05
N ALA A 366 -17.05 1.10 7.33
CA ALA A 366 -15.98 0.33 7.98
C ALA A 366 -15.65 -1.00 7.27
N ASN A 367 -16.67 -1.78 6.88
CA ASN A 367 -16.46 -3.09 6.24
C ASN A 367 -15.80 -2.97 4.86
N LYS A 368 -16.18 -1.95 4.07
CA LYS A 368 -15.55 -1.68 2.76
C LYS A 368 -14.12 -1.20 2.93
N ALA A 369 -13.83 -0.43 3.98
CA ALA A 369 -12.47 0.02 4.28
C ALA A 369 -11.54 -1.16 4.62
N VAL A 370 -12.01 -2.15 5.40
CA VAL A 370 -11.25 -3.38 5.70
C VAL A 370 -10.98 -4.17 4.43
N GLY A 371 -12.02 -4.46 3.64
CA GLY A 371 -11.86 -5.21 2.38
C GLY A 371 -10.92 -4.50 1.39
N GLY A 372 -11.10 -3.19 1.25
CA GLY A 372 -10.24 -2.34 0.42
C GLY A 372 -8.79 -2.31 0.90
N ALA A 373 -8.56 -2.19 2.22
CA ALA A 373 -7.23 -2.23 2.80
C ALA A 373 -6.52 -3.56 2.49
N HIS A 374 -7.20 -4.69 2.67
CA HIS A 374 -6.63 -6.00 2.36
C HIS A 374 -6.28 -6.15 0.89
N ILE A 375 -7.18 -5.76 -0.03
CA ILE A 375 -6.93 -5.86 -1.47
C ILE A 375 -5.76 -4.96 -1.89
N ILE A 376 -5.79 -3.68 -1.51
CA ILE A 376 -4.77 -2.70 -1.89
C ILE A 376 -3.40 -3.13 -1.33
N CYS A 377 -3.32 -3.46 -0.05
CA CYS A 377 -2.05 -3.84 0.57
C CYS A 377 -1.52 -5.17 0.02
N SER A 378 -2.38 -6.17 -0.23
CA SER A 378 -1.95 -7.45 -0.81
C SER A 378 -1.40 -7.26 -2.22
N VAL A 379 -2.05 -6.45 -3.06
CA VAL A 379 -1.55 -6.10 -4.40
C VAL A 379 -0.21 -5.37 -4.29
N MET A 380 -0.08 -4.39 -3.38
CA MET A 380 1.18 -3.68 -3.16
C MET A 380 2.31 -4.60 -2.67
N ILE A 381 2.02 -5.54 -1.76
CA ILE A 381 3.01 -6.53 -1.28
C ILE A 381 3.45 -7.44 -2.43
N VAL A 382 2.51 -7.99 -3.21
CA VAL A 382 2.80 -8.86 -4.35
C VAL A 382 3.64 -8.14 -5.39
N LEU A 383 3.26 -6.92 -5.78
CA LEU A 383 4.03 -6.10 -6.72
C LEU A 383 5.43 -5.79 -6.17
N GLY A 384 5.55 -5.54 -4.85
CA GLY A 384 6.81 -5.23 -4.20
C GLY A 384 7.81 -6.40 -4.17
N TYR A 385 7.35 -7.64 -3.98
CA TYR A 385 8.21 -8.83 -3.89
C TYR A 385 8.34 -9.63 -5.18
N SER A 386 7.47 -9.40 -6.15
CA SER A 386 7.50 -10.15 -7.40
C SER A 386 8.77 -9.86 -8.21
N ASN A 387 9.58 -10.91 -8.43
CA ASN A 387 10.80 -10.83 -9.24
C ASN A 387 10.50 -10.36 -10.68
N ARG A 388 9.28 -10.58 -11.19
CA ARG A 388 8.85 -10.16 -12.52
C ARG A 388 8.76 -8.65 -12.69
N PHE A 389 8.43 -7.92 -11.63
CA PHE A 389 8.28 -6.46 -11.65
C PHE A 389 9.46 -5.75 -10.98
N SER A 390 10.50 -6.49 -10.58
CA SER A 390 11.70 -5.87 -10.00
C SER A 390 12.42 -5.04 -11.06
N PRO A 391 12.74 -3.78 -10.78
CA PRO A 391 13.47 -2.92 -11.71
C PRO A 391 14.86 -3.48 -12.03
N PRO A 392 15.34 -3.32 -13.28
CA PRO A 392 16.75 -3.59 -13.58
C PRO A 392 17.62 -2.63 -12.77
N ARG A 393 18.72 -3.16 -12.23
CA ARG A 393 19.62 -2.46 -11.29
C ARG A 393 20.22 -1.16 -11.85
N SER A 394 20.29 -1.04 -13.17
CA SER A 394 20.81 0.12 -13.90
C SER A 394 19.79 1.26 -14.09
N SER A 395 18.49 1.02 -13.90
CA SER A 395 17.45 2.01 -14.22
C SER A 395 17.05 2.84 -13.01
N PHE A 396 17.57 4.06 -12.90
CA PHE A 396 17.21 5.00 -11.83
C PHE A 396 15.70 5.32 -11.78
N PHE A 397 15.11 5.75 -12.91
CA PHE A 397 13.71 6.19 -12.97
C PHE A 397 12.70 5.10 -12.58
N TYR A 398 12.93 3.86 -13.03
CA TYR A 398 12.02 2.76 -12.74
C TYR A 398 12.09 2.34 -11.26
N ASN A 399 13.27 2.44 -10.62
CA ASN A 399 13.42 2.27 -9.17
C ASN A 399 12.66 3.35 -8.40
N VAL A 400 12.72 4.61 -8.82
CA VAL A 400 11.95 5.71 -8.20
C VAL A 400 10.45 5.44 -8.28
N LEU A 401 9.96 5.05 -9.46
CA LEU A 401 8.53 4.77 -9.66
C LEU A 401 8.05 3.59 -8.80
N CYS A 402 8.80 2.49 -8.75
CA CYS A 402 8.48 1.36 -7.89
C CYS A 402 8.56 1.72 -6.40
N SER A 403 9.46 2.64 -6.03
CA SER A 403 9.61 3.12 -4.65
C SER A 403 8.47 4.00 -4.15
N LEU A 404 7.52 4.41 -5.01
CA LEU A 404 6.24 4.99 -4.54
C LEU A 404 5.39 3.97 -3.77
N ASN A 405 5.62 2.67 -4.01
CA ASN A 405 5.07 1.61 -3.18
C ASN A 405 5.93 1.48 -1.91
N ILE A 406 5.35 1.82 -0.75
CA ILE A 406 6.05 1.77 0.53
C ILE A 406 6.61 0.40 0.88
N TYR A 407 5.91 -0.69 0.52
CA TYR A 407 6.38 -2.05 0.77
C TYR A 407 7.63 -2.37 -0.06
N PHE A 408 7.66 -1.94 -1.33
CA PHE A 408 8.82 -2.08 -2.19
C PHE A 408 10.02 -1.29 -1.64
N ALA A 409 9.82 -0.01 -1.29
CA ALA A 409 10.89 0.83 -0.74
C ALA A 409 11.49 0.23 0.55
N PHE A 410 10.63 -0.23 1.48
CA PHE A 410 11.10 -0.87 2.71
C PHE A 410 11.85 -2.18 2.45
N SER A 411 11.32 -3.05 1.57
CA SER A 411 12.02 -4.29 1.19
C SER A 411 13.40 -4.01 0.60
N LYS A 412 13.52 -2.97 -0.23
CA LYS A 412 14.81 -2.59 -0.84
C LYS A 412 15.79 -2.00 0.15
N CYS A 413 15.32 -1.24 1.15
CA CYS A 413 16.17 -0.81 2.26
C CYS A 413 16.76 -2.02 3.01
N ILE A 414 15.95 -3.05 3.28
CA ILE A 414 16.42 -4.30 3.90
C ILE A 414 17.37 -5.06 2.98
N ASP A 415 17.08 -5.14 1.68
CA ASP A 415 17.98 -5.75 0.69
C ASP A 415 19.36 -5.06 0.72
N CYS A 416 19.42 -3.73 0.83
CA CYS A 416 20.69 -3.00 0.96
C CYS A 416 21.44 -3.37 2.26
N PHE A 417 20.75 -3.54 3.39
CA PHE A 417 21.40 -4.02 4.62
C PHE A 417 21.96 -5.43 4.44
N THR A 418 21.21 -6.32 3.79
CA THR A 418 21.68 -7.68 3.51
C THR A 418 22.87 -7.70 2.55
N ASP A 419 22.89 -6.83 1.53
CA ASP A 419 23.97 -6.72 0.55
C ASP A 419 25.28 -6.21 1.19
N SER A 420 25.19 -5.31 2.17
CA SER A 420 26.36 -4.87 2.94
C SER A 420 26.86 -5.94 3.91
N MET A 421 25.96 -6.72 4.53
CA MET A 421 26.35 -7.91 5.32
C MET A 421 27.05 -8.97 4.49
N LEU A 422 26.58 -9.23 3.27
CA LEU A 422 27.22 -10.16 2.34
C LEU A 422 28.63 -9.75 1.95
N ARG A 423 28.88 -8.45 1.86
CA ARG A 423 30.20 -7.89 1.49
C ARG A 423 31.10 -7.68 2.71
N GLU A 424 30.61 -7.97 3.91
CA GLU A 424 31.29 -7.70 5.19
C GLU A 424 31.75 -6.24 5.34
N THR A 425 31.07 -5.31 4.66
CA THR A 425 31.37 -3.88 4.73
C THR A 425 30.52 -3.20 5.79
N TRP A 426 31.15 -2.29 6.54
CA TRP A 426 30.41 -1.49 7.52
C TRP A 426 29.44 -0.54 6.82
N PHE A 427 28.18 -0.59 7.23
CA PHE A 427 27.10 0.22 6.71
C PHE A 427 26.54 1.16 7.79
N GLY A 428 27.01 2.40 7.75
CA GLY A 428 26.58 3.47 8.62
C GLY A 428 26.07 4.71 7.88
N TRP A 429 25.78 5.76 8.65
CA TRP A 429 25.18 7.01 8.17
C TRP A 429 25.94 7.70 7.03
N LEU A 430 27.28 7.58 7.02
CA LEU A 430 28.12 8.25 6.02
C LEU A 430 28.06 7.56 4.65
N ASN A 431 27.75 6.26 4.63
CA ASN A 431 27.79 5.42 3.43
C ASN A 431 26.38 5.14 2.87
N VAL A 432 25.37 5.87 3.35
CA VAL A 432 23.95 5.73 2.99
C VAL A 432 23.69 6.00 1.50
N PHE A 433 24.50 6.86 0.88
CA PHE A 433 24.39 7.23 -0.52
C PHE A 433 25.43 6.55 -1.43
N ASP A 434 26.29 5.70 -0.86
CA ASP A 434 27.25 4.95 -1.66
C ASP A 434 26.51 3.93 -2.53
N ASN A 435 26.96 3.83 -3.77
CA ASN A 435 26.38 2.89 -4.72
C ASN A 435 26.60 1.47 -4.21
N ALA A 436 25.50 0.80 -3.87
CA ALA A 436 25.47 -0.63 -3.58
C ALA A 436 25.44 -1.42 -4.90
N THR A 437 24.95 -2.66 -4.89
CA THR A 437 24.73 -3.44 -6.12
C THR A 437 23.68 -2.86 -7.08
N SER A 438 22.92 -1.84 -6.66
CA SER A 438 22.02 -1.08 -7.54
C SER A 438 22.46 0.37 -7.67
N LEU A 439 22.25 0.96 -8.85
CA LEU A 439 22.51 2.38 -9.11
C LEU A 439 21.70 3.30 -8.18
N PHE A 440 20.53 2.83 -7.73
CA PHE A 440 19.74 3.53 -6.72
C PHE A 440 20.22 3.13 -5.32
N PRO A 441 20.83 4.05 -4.55
CA PRO A 441 21.41 3.74 -3.24
C PRO A 441 20.32 3.63 -2.16
N PHE A 442 20.70 3.10 -0.99
CA PHE A 442 19.83 3.01 0.18
C PHE A 442 19.18 4.36 0.54
N GLY A 443 19.95 5.46 0.51
CA GLY A 443 19.46 6.80 0.78
C GLY A 443 18.32 7.23 -0.16
N GLY A 444 18.34 6.77 -1.41
CA GLY A 444 17.25 6.98 -2.36
C GLY A 444 15.96 6.30 -1.91
N TYR A 445 16.02 5.02 -1.52
CA TYR A 445 14.84 4.28 -1.03
C TYR A 445 14.30 4.87 0.27
N PHE A 446 15.19 5.23 1.20
CA PHE A 446 14.84 5.87 2.45
C PHE A 446 14.14 7.22 2.25
N PHE A 447 14.69 8.07 1.36
CA PHE A 447 14.08 9.36 1.03
C PHE A 447 12.72 9.20 0.33
N MET A 448 12.59 8.23 -0.57
CA MET A 448 11.31 7.90 -1.20
C MET A 448 10.25 7.47 -0.18
N MET A 449 10.62 6.75 0.88
CA MET A 449 9.70 6.40 1.96
C MET A 449 9.21 7.64 2.74
N ILE A 450 10.04 8.66 2.92
CA ILE A 450 9.63 9.95 3.51
C ILE A 450 8.69 10.70 2.55
N ILE A 451 9.02 10.77 1.26
CA ILE A 451 8.15 11.33 0.23
C ILE A 451 6.79 10.64 0.24
N ASN A 452 6.78 9.30 0.43
CA ASN A 452 5.56 8.52 0.52
C ASN A 452 4.63 9.00 1.63
N CYS A 453 5.19 9.33 2.81
CA CYS A 453 4.41 9.90 3.90
C CYS A 453 3.78 11.24 3.49
N GLY A 454 4.56 12.13 2.87
CA GLY A 454 4.12 13.47 2.47
C GLY A 454 2.98 13.45 1.45
N TRP A 455 3.14 12.71 0.34
CA TRP A 455 2.11 12.70 -0.70
C TRP A 455 0.84 11.97 -0.25
N MET A 456 0.93 10.90 0.54
CA MET A 456 -0.25 10.19 1.05
C MET A 456 -1.06 11.07 1.99
N LEU A 457 -0.41 11.86 2.86
CA LEU A 457 -1.10 12.81 3.74
C LEU A 457 -1.74 13.96 2.95
N LEU A 458 -1.04 14.49 1.95
CA LEU A 458 -1.57 15.53 1.06
C LEU A 458 -2.79 15.02 0.30
N LEU A 459 -2.71 13.81 -0.27
CA LEU A 459 -3.82 13.19 -0.97
C LEU A 459 -4.98 12.88 -0.04
N THR A 460 -4.72 12.46 1.19
CA THR A 460 -5.76 12.27 2.22
C THR A 460 -6.49 13.58 2.51
N ALA A 461 -5.74 14.68 2.72
CA ALA A 461 -6.32 16.00 2.97
C ALA A 461 -7.09 16.55 1.77
N TYR A 462 -6.66 16.22 0.55
CA TYR A 462 -7.36 16.57 -0.69
C TYR A 462 -8.66 15.77 -0.84
N LEU A 463 -8.60 14.44 -0.75
CA LEU A 463 -9.75 13.55 -0.89
C LEU A 463 -10.81 13.83 0.19
N ASP A 464 -10.40 14.20 1.40
CA ASP A 464 -11.32 14.58 2.46
C ASP A 464 -12.15 15.83 2.13
N GLN A 465 -11.62 16.75 1.32
CA GLN A 465 -12.32 17.96 0.89
C GLN A 465 -13.15 17.77 -0.37
N VAL A 466 -12.72 16.89 -1.28
CA VAL A 466 -13.37 16.62 -2.57
C VAL A 466 -14.47 15.55 -2.42
N TYR A 467 -14.20 14.54 -1.61
CA TYR A 467 -15.10 13.42 -1.33
C TYR A 467 -15.40 13.29 0.18
N PRO A 468 -15.93 14.35 0.83
CA PRO A 468 -16.37 14.26 2.22
C PRO A 468 -17.58 13.34 2.34
N TYR A 469 -17.65 12.63 3.47
CA TYR A 469 -18.80 11.83 3.87
C TYR A 469 -19.80 12.65 4.70
N GLY A 470 -21.09 12.40 4.51
CA GLY A 470 -22.17 13.05 5.28
C GLY A 470 -22.46 14.49 4.86
N ASP A 471 -22.85 15.33 5.83
CA ASP A 471 -23.36 16.70 5.62
C ASP A 471 -22.26 17.75 5.34
N LEU A 472 -21.01 17.32 5.18
CA LEU A 472 -19.90 18.22 4.88
C LEU A 472 -19.95 18.65 3.41
N PRO A 473 -19.77 19.95 3.11
CA PRO A 473 -19.90 20.47 1.76
C PRO A 473 -18.77 19.94 0.87
N ARG A 474 -19.13 19.28 -0.23
CA ARG A 474 -18.18 18.87 -1.26
C ARG A 474 -17.58 20.09 -1.93
N LYS A 475 -16.25 20.18 -1.98
CA LYS A 475 -15.56 21.18 -2.80
C LYS A 475 -15.37 20.66 -4.22
N ASN A 476 -15.31 21.56 -5.19
CA ASN A 476 -14.95 21.21 -6.56
C ASN A 476 -13.56 20.57 -6.59
N PRO A 477 -13.30 19.52 -7.40
CA PRO A 477 -12.01 18.85 -7.46
C PRO A 477 -10.85 19.79 -7.85
N LEU A 478 -11.15 20.92 -8.51
CA LEU A 478 -10.20 21.95 -8.92
C LEU A 478 -10.26 23.21 -8.05
N PHE A 479 -10.72 23.12 -6.80
CA PHE A 479 -10.85 24.30 -5.91
C PHE A 479 -9.53 25.09 -5.74
N PHE A 480 -8.37 24.43 -5.87
CA PHE A 480 -7.07 25.09 -5.80
C PHE A 480 -6.79 25.99 -7.03
N LEU A 481 -7.29 25.62 -8.22
CA LEU A 481 -7.21 26.47 -9.41
C LEU A 481 -8.18 27.65 -9.29
N GLU A 482 -9.33 27.46 -8.64
CA GLU A 482 -10.23 28.57 -8.31
C GLU A 482 -9.55 29.55 -7.35
N PHE A 483 -8.75 29.10 -6.37
CA PHE A 483 -7.96 29.97 -5.48
C PHE A 483 -6.89 30.78 -6.24
N LEU A 484 -6.17 30.14 -7.17
CA LEU A 484 -5.22 30.82 -8.08
C LEU A 484 -5.93 31.80 -9.02
N ARG A 485 -7.15 31.48 -9.47
CA ARG A 485 -7.98 32.35 -10.30
C ARG A 485 -8.58 33.51 -9.49
N ARG A 486 -8.87 33.30 -8.20
CA ARG A 486 -9.41 34.33 -7.28
C ARG A 486 -8.39 35.42 -6.95
N ASN A 487 -7.10 35.08 -6.88
CA ASN A 487 -6.03 36.08 -6.78
C ASN A 487 -5.81 36.90 -8.06
N LYS A 488 -6.42 36.51 -9.18
CA LYS A 488 -6.42 37.26 -10.45
C LYS A 488 -7.79 37.87 -10.80
N ALA A 489 -8.83 37.55 -10.03
CA ALA A 489 -10.22 37.95 -10.26
C ALA A 489 -10.80 38.78 -9.10
N SER A 490 -9.95 39.52 -8.37
CA SER A 490 -10.34 40.66 -7.53
C SER A 490 -10.58 41.95 -8.34
N SER A 491 -10.62 41.85 -9.67
CA SER A 491 -11.13 42.89 -10.56
C SER A 491 -12.03 42.26 -11.61
N SER A 492 -13.29 42.71 -11.68
CA SER A 492 -14.34 42.34 -12.64
C SER A 492 -15.06 41.00 -12.43
N ILE A 493 -16.01 40.99 -11.48
CA ILE A 493 -17.28 40.28 -11.71
C ILE A 493 -18.34 41.37 -11.86
N SER A 494 -18.78 41.53 -13.11
CA SER A 494 -19.79 42.47 -13.55
C SER A 494 -21.12 42.16 -12.86
N ILE A 495 -21.56 43.09 -12.01
CA ILE A 495 -22.93 43.18 -11.53
C ILE A 495 -23.74 43.75 -12.71
N THR A 496 -24.12 42.90 -13.64
CA THR A 496 -25.03 43.25 -14.74
C THR A 496 -25.80 42.00 -15.13
N GLU A 497 -26.75 41.60 -14.28
CA GLU A 497 -27.95 40.81 -14.60
C GLU A 497 -28.68 40.37 -13.30
N ILE A 498 -28.94 41.30 -12.37
CA ILE A 498 -29.92 41.08 -11.28
C ILE A 498 -30.85 42.30 -11.09
N HIS A 499 -30.66 43.42 -11.81
CA HIS A 499 -31.45 44.65 -11.66
C HIS A 499 -32.65 44.77 -12.62
N SER A 500 -33.25 43.66 -13.05
CA SER A 500 -34.49 43.67 -13.83
C SER A 500 -35.49 42.62 -13.35
N ALA A 501 -35.72 42.59 -12.03
CA ALA A 501 -36.84 41.88 -11.41
C ALA A 501 -37.23 42.50 -10.05
N THR A 502 -36.97 43.80 -9.85
CA THR A 502 -37.33 44.59 -8.65
C THR A 502 -38.56 45.49 -8.87
N ALA A 503 -39.41 45.13 -9.83
CA ALA A 503 -40.76 45.66 -9.93
C ALA A 503 -41.70 44.46 -9.98
N GLU A 504 -42.68 44.42 -9.08
CA GLU A 504 -43.67 43.35 -8.86
C GLU A 504 -43.18 42.16 -8.02
N ARG A 505 -43.33 42.29 -6.70
CA ARG A 505 -43.92 41.29 -5.78
C ARG A 505 -43.77 41.74 -4.31
N ASP A 506 -44.35 42.88 -4.00
CA ASP A 506 -44.93 43.12 -2.68
C ASP A 506 -46.29 42.44 -2.71
N GLU A 507 -46.41 41.23 -2.13
CA GLU A 507 -47.64 40.54 -1.69
C GLU A 507 -47.40 39.02 -1.64
N MET A 508 -46.72 38.52 -0.61
CA MET A 508 -46.96 37.18 -0.05
C MET A 508 -46.31 36.97 1.33
N ASP A 509 -46.41 37.92 2.26
CA ASP A 509 -46.01 37.74 3.67
C ASP A 509 -47.20 37.27 4.53
N ALA A 510 -47.73 36.09 4.21
CA ALA A 510 -48.90 35.54 4.91
C ALA A 510 -48.59 34.37 5.87
N ASN A 511 -47.32 34.00 6.08
CA ASN A 511 -46.93 32.83 6.89
C ASN A 511 -46.03 33.14 8.10
N ILE A 512 -45.89 34.41 8.49
CA ILE A 512 -45.23 34.79 9.75
C ILE A 512 -46.32 35.24 10.71
N GLU A 513 -46.68 34.40 11.68
CA GLU A 513 -47.43 34.86 12.84
C GLU A 513 -46.57 35.91 13.57
N LYS A 514 -46.95 37.19 13.43
CA LYS A 514 -46.42 38.27 14.25
C LYS A 514 -46.97 38.10 15.67
N GLU A 515 -46.22 37.43 16.55
CA GLU A 515 -46.42 37.62 17.98
C GLU A 515 -45.97 39.03 18.39
N CYS A 516 -46.98 39.84 18.67
CA CYS A 516 -47.05 41.03 19.53
C CYS A 516 -45.78 41.89 19.69
N SER A 517 -45.75 42.98 18.94
CA SER A 517 -45.01 44.19 19.27
C SER A 517 -45.55 44.83 20.56
N SER A 518 -44.88 44.62 21.70
CA SER A 518 -44.79 45.60 22.80
C SER A 518 -43.92 45.10 23.97
N GLU A 519 -42.92 45.91 24.31
CA GLU A 519 -42.18 46.01 25.59
C GLU A 519 -41.13 44.91 25.94
N LEU A 520 -39.85 45.31 25.91
CA LEU A 520 -38.62 44.52 26.18
C LEU A 520 -38.43 43.28 25.28
N ALA A 521 -38.17 43.49 23.99
CA ALA A 521 -37.71 42.42 23.11
C ALA A 521 -36.37 41.87 23.62
N LYS A 522 -36.40 40.67 24.22
CA LYS A 522 -35.20 39.93 24.63
C LYS A 522 -34.26 39.80 23.41
N PRO A 523 -32.93 39.91 23.60
CA PRO A 523 -32.00 39.90 22.48
C PRO A 523 -32.13 38.61 21.66
N ALA A 524 -31.96 38.72 20.34
CA ALA A 524 -31.99 37.57 19.45
C ALA A 524 -30.77 36.67 19.73
N GLY A 525 -31.02 35.40 20.11
CA GLY A 525 -29.99 34.38 20.26
C GLY A 525 -29.47 33.90 18.90
N ILE A 526 -30.33 33.85 17.89
CA ILE A 526 -29.98 33.63 16.49
C ILE A 526 -30.68 34.69 15.65
N SER A 527 -29.97 35.40 14.78
CA SER A 527 -30.56 36.30 13.79
C SER A 527 -30.06 35.94 12.40
N ILE A 528 -30.99 35.71 11.48
CA ILE A 528 -30.76 35.28 10.10
C ILE A 528 -31.35 36.33 9.17
N LYS A 529 -30.54 36.80 8.21
CA LYS A 529 -30.96 37.83 7.25
C LYS A 529 -30.76 37.36 5.81
N ASN A 530 -31.86 37.25 5.06
CA ASN A 530 -31.93 36.93 3.63
C ASN A 530 -31.09 35.70 3.24
N LEU A 531 -31.10 34.67 4.09
CA LEU A 531 -30.24 33.50 3.96
C LEU A 531 -30.66 32.67 2.75
N THR A 532 -29.71 32.48 1.83
CA THR A 532 -29.95 31.75 0.58
C THR A 532 -28.86 30.70 0.36
N LYS A 533 -29.25 29.51 -0.11
CA LYS A 533 -28.33 28.41 -0.42
C LYS A 533 -28.66 27.74 -1.75
N TYR A 534 -27.69 27.73 -2.65
CA TYR A 534 -27.73 26.96 -3.89
C TYR A 534 -26.80 25.74 -3.82
N TYR A 535 -27.27 24.61 -4.33
CA TYR A 535 -26.46 23.44 -4.68
C TYR A 535 -26.53 23.23 -6.18
N GLY A 536 -25.47 23.65 -6.90
CA GLY A 536 -25.53 23.76 -8.35
C GLY A 536 -26.63 24.75 -8.77
N SER A 537 -27.56 24.31 -9.61
CA SER A 537 -28.72 25.11 -10.03
C SER A 537 -29.91 25.06 -9.06
N LYS A 538 -29.91 24.15 -8.07
CA LYS A 538 -31.05 23.95 -7.17
C LYS A 538 -30.96 24.90 -5.97
N CYS A 539 -31.95 25.79 -5.85
CA CYS A 539 -32.16 26.59 -4.63
C CYS A 539 -32.72 25.69 -3.52
N ALA A 540 -31.97 25.51 -2.44
CA ALA A 540 -32.38 24.70 -1.30
C ALA A 540 -32.99 25.53 -0.17
N VAL A 541 -32.57 26.78 -0.02
CA VAL A 541 -33.14 27.78 0.90
C VAL A 541 -33.14 29.11 0.16
N SER A 542 -34.28 29.82 0.15
CA SER A 542 -34.45 31.07 -0.59
C SER A 542 -34.83 32.20 0.35
N GLN A 543 -33.93 33.18 0.50
CA GLN A 543 -34.14 34.45 1.22
C GLN A 543 -34.79 34.31 2.62
N LEU A 544 -34.40 33.30 3.39
CA LEU A 544 -34.94 33.07 4.73
C LEU A 544 -34.44 34.14 5.70
N SER A 545 -35.36 34.87 6.33
CA SER A 545 -35.08 35.81 7.42
C SER A 545 -35.85 35.39 8.66
N LEU A 546 -35.15 35.20 9.78
CA LEU A 546 -35.77 34.82 11.05
C LEU A 546 -34.92 35.28 12.23
N ASP A 547 -35.58 35.69 13.31
CA ASP A 547 -34.95 35.97 14.60
C ASP A 547 -35.50 35.01 15.65
N ALA A 548 -34.60 34.26 16.30
CA ALA A 548 -34.92 33.39 17.42
C ALA A 548 -34.48 34.08 18.72
N HIS A 549 -35.45 34.49 19.54
CA HIS A 549 -35.22 35.28 20.75
C HIS A 549 -34.80 34.41 21.94
N GLN A 550 -33.95 34.94 22.82
CA GLN A 550 -33.63 34.31 24.09
C GLN A 550 -34.89 34.09 24.93
N GLY A 551 -34.95 32.99 25.66
CA GLY A 551 -36.10 32.59 26.46
C GLY A 551 -37.29 32.12 25.63
N SER A 552 -37.10 31.78 24.35
CA SER A 552 -38.14 31.29 23.44
C SER A 552 -37.77 29.93 22.85
N VAL A 553 -38.78 29.15 22.44
CA VAL A 553 -38.56 27.92 21.65
C VAL A 553 -39.08 28.20 20.26
N THR A 554 -38.17 28.38 19.31
CA THR A 554 -38.51 28.59 17.90
C THR A 554 -38.54 27.25 17.18
N VAL A 555 -39.63 26.96 16.46
CA VAL A 555 -39.81 25.70 15.74
C VAL A 555 -39.83 25.96 14.24
N LEU A 556 -38.88 25.37 13.50
CA LEU A 556 -38.86 25.42 12.05
C LEU A 556 -39.64 24.22 11.48
N LEU A 557 -40.90 24.45 11.11
CA LEU A 557 -41.79 23.42 10.56
C LEU A 557 -41.79 23.47 9.02
N GLY A 558 -41.86 22.30 8.38
CA GLY A 558 -41.98 22.20 6.92
C GLY A 558 -41.98 20.75 6.47
N HIS A 559 -42.40 20.47 5.24
CA HIS A 559 -42.36 19.12 4.67
C HIS A 559 -40.92 18.60 4.47
N ASN A 560 -40.76 17.30 4.18
CA ASN A 560 -39.45 16.74 3.84
C ASN A 560 -38.92 17.38 2.55
N GLY A 561 -37.65 17.79 2.57
CA GLY A 561 -37.03 18.51 1.44
C GLY A 561 -37.29 20.03 1.40
N ALA A 562 -38.00 20.61 2.38
CA ALA A 562 -38.22 22.06 2.47
C ALA A 562 -36.97 22.89 2.81
N GLY A 563 -35.80 22.26 3.01
CA GLY A 563 -34.55 22.94 3.33
C GLY A 563 -34.22 23.07 4.83
N LYS A 564 -34.99 22.46 5.73
CA LYS A 564 -34.78 22.52 7.20
C LYS A 564 -33.34 22.16 7.61
N SER A 565 -32.89 20.95 7.28
CA SER A 565 -31.54 20.49 7.62
C SER A 565 -30.46 21.31 6.91
N THR A 566 -30.73 21.86 5.72
CA THR A 566 -29.83 22.80 5.03
C THR A 566 -29.67 24.11 5.82
N THR A 567 -30.77 24.64 6.37
CA THR A 567 -30.75 25.81 7.25
C THR A 567 -29.93 25.51 8.52
N PHE A 568 -30.14 24.37 9.16
CA PHE A 568 -29.35 23.97 10.33
C PHE A 568 -27.86 23.77 10.00
N ALA A 569 -27.54 23.20 8.84
CA ALA A 569 -26.16 23.07 8.37
C ALA A 569 -25.50 24.44 8.17
N MET A 570 -26.23 25.47 7.75
CA MET A 570 -25.71 26.83 7.66
C MET A 570 -25.54 27.49 9.03
N ILE A 571 -26.52 27.36 9.94
CA ILE A 571 -26.43 27.92 11.31
C ILE A 571 -25.28 27.29 12.10
N THR A 572 -25.05 25.98 11.95
CA THR A 572 -23.95 25.27 12.61
C THR A 572 -22.59 25.47 11.92
N GLY A 573 -22.59 26.17 10.78
CA GLY A 573 -21.44 26.43 9.93
C GLY A 573 -21.02 25.25 9.04
N LEU A 574 -21.60 24.05 9.15
CA LEU A 574 -21.27 22.93 8.27
C LEU A 574 -21.33 23.31 6.79
N ALA A 575 -22.36 24.04 6.37
CA ALA A 575 -22.49 24.60 5.03
C ALA A 575 -22.27 26.12 5.03
N THR A 576 -21.52 26.64 4.06
CA THR A 576 -21.42 28.09 3.83
C THR A 576 -22.66 28.60 3.09
N PRO A 577 -23.28 29.71 3.50
CA PRO A 577 -24.38 30.32 2.74
C PRO A 577 -23.91 30.82 1.37
N SER A 578 -24.81 30.83 0.40
CA SER A 578 -24.54 31.45 -0.92
C SER A 578 -24.69 32.97 -0.86
N SER A 579 -25.66 33.46 -0.09
CA SER A 579 -25.84 34.86 0.26
C SER A 579 -26.63 34.99 1.57
N GLY A 580 -26.65 36.20 2.15
CA GLY A 580 -27.23 36.47 3.46
C GLY A 580 -26.21 36.34 4.60
N SER A 581 -26.65 36.62 5.83
CA SER A 581 -25.81 36.53 7.03
C SER A 581 -26.52 35.85 8.19
N ILE A 582 -25.72 35.28 9.09
CA ILE A 582 -26.17 34.61 10.31
C ILE A 582 -25.40 35.22 11.46
N SER A 583 -26.07 35.56 12.55
CA SER A 583 -25.44 35.95 13.81
C SER A 583 -25.96 35.10 14.97
N ILE A 584 -25.06 34.73 15.88
CA ILE A 584 -25.34 33.89 17.04
C ILE A 584 -24.86 34.64 18.28
N CYS A 585 -25.77 34.89 19.22
CA CYS A 585 -25.53 35.71 20.41
C CYS A 585 -24.87 37.06 20.08
N GLY A 586 -25.33 37.73 19.03
CA GLY A 586 -24.78 39.01 18.57
C GLY A 586 -23.45 38.92 17.79
N ILE A 587 -22.89 37.72 17.59
CA ILE A 587 -21.66 37.52 16.82
C ILE A 587 -22.02 37.07 15.40
N GLU A 588 -21.72 37.90 14.40
CA GLU A 588 -21.89 37.53 13.00
C GLU A 588 -20.92 36.39 12.62
N MET A 589 -21.45 35.33 12.00
CA MET A 589 -20.71 34.14 11.62
C MET A 589 -19.93 34.38 10.33
N ASN A 590 -18.63 34.62 10.49
CA ASN A 590 -17.64 34.72 9.42
C ASN A 590 -16.51 33.68 9.64
N PHE A 591 -15.55 33.58 8.73
CA PHE A 591 -14.47 32.60 8.82
C PHE A 591 -13.67 32.68 10.14
N SER A 592 -13.41 33.90 10.63
CA SER A 592 -12.67 34.15 11.89
C SER A 592 -13.50 33.93 13.15
N THR A 593 -14.79 34.24 13.13
CA THR A 593 -15.70 34.17 14.29
C THR A 593 -16.45 32.84 14.40
N ARG A 594 -16.41 32.01 13.34
CA ARG A 594 -17.10 30.71 13.27
C ARG A 594 -16.87 29.83 14.49
N LYS A 595 -15.62 29.67 14.96
CA LYS A 595 -15.31 28.81 16.11
C LYS A 595 -15.97 29.34 17.39
N SER A 596 -16.02 30.65 17.58
CA SER A 596 -16.71 31.28 18.71
C SER A 596 -18.23 31.09 18.62
N CYS A 597 -18.83 31.27 17.44
CA CYS A 597 -20.25 30.99 17.22
C CYS A 597 -20.60 29.51 17.47
N GLN A 598 -19.77 28.59 16.99
CA GLN A 598 -19.91 27.15 17.19
C GLN A 598 -19.77 26.74 18.66
N HIS A 599 -18.92 27.42 19.43
CA HIS A 599 -18.81 27.22 20.88
C HIS A 599 -20.14 27.52 21.59
N ASN A 600 -20.85 28.57 21.13
CA ASN A 600 -22.14 29.01 21.66
C ASN A 600 -23.35 28.13 21.26
N ILE A 601 -23.15 27.12 20.39
CA ILE A 601 -24.22 26.23 19.93
C ILE A 601 -24.07 24.83 20.54
N GLY A 602 -25.11 24.35 21.23
CA GLY A 602 -25.31 22.91 21.48
C GLY A 602 -26.18 22.34 20.37
N PHE A 603 -25.74 21.28 19.71
CA PHE A 603 -26.43 20.71 18.55
C PHE A 603 -26.78 19.24 18.78
N CYS A 604 -27.98 18.84 18.38
CA CYS A 604 -28.40 17.45 18.27
C CYS A 604 -28.86 17.19 16.83
N PRO A 605 -28.05 16.53 16.00
CA PRO A 605 -28.40 16.23 14.60
C PRO A 605 -29.53 15.20 14.49
N GLN A 606 -30.03 14.95 13.28
CA GLN A 606 -31.03 13.91 13.01
C GLN A 606 -30.49 12.49 13.25
N TYR A 607 -29.23 12.24 12.92
CA TYR A 607 -28.53 10.97 13.20
C TYR A 607 -27.95 10.94 14.63
N ASN A 608 -27.43 9.78 15.05
CA ASN A 608 -26.84 9.60 16.38
C ASN A 608 -25.30 9.55 16.30
N PRO A 609 -24.58 10.68 16.46
CA PRO A 609 -23.12 10.72 16.46
C PRO A 609 -22.58 10.15 17.77
N LEU A 610 -22.43 8.83 17.84
CA LEU A 610 -21.96 8.14 19.04
C LEU A 610 -20.73 7.29 18.74
N TYR A 611 -19.81 7.22 19.70
CA TYR A 611 -18.73 6.25 19.68
C TYR A 611 -19.23 4.94 20.30
N SER A 612 -19.26 3.86 19.51
CA SER A 612 -19.83 2.57 19.92
C SER A 612 -19.29 2.01 21.25
N ASP A 613 -17.99 2.24 21.52
CA ASP A 613 -17.29 1.65 22.67
C ASP A 613 -17.17 2.59 23.89
N LEU A 614 -17.62 3.84 23.80
CA LEU A 614 -17.67 4.75 24.95
C LEU A 614 -18.98 4.58 25.72
N THR A 615 -18.90 4.73 27.04
CA THR A 615 -20.06 4.74 27.94
C THR A 615 -20.82 6.06 27.86
N VAL A 616 -22.06 6.07 28.35
CA VAL A 616 -22.89 7.28 28.45
C VAL A 616 -22.14 8.40 29.18
N ILE A 617 -21.57 8.13 30.36
CA ILE A 617 -20.86 9.14 31.14
C ILE A 617 -19.58 9.65 30.46
N GLU A 618 -18.90 8.80 29.70
CA GLU A 618 -17.71 9.21 28.93
C GLU A 618 -18.06 10.11 27.76
N HIS A 619 -19.20 9.87 27.08
CA HIS A 619 -19.68 10.81 26.07
C HIS A 619 -19.97 12.17 26.69
N LEU A 620 -20.72 12.21 27.81
CA LEU A 620 -21.05 13.47 28.47
C LEU A 620 -19.79 14.22 28.92
N ASN A 621 -18.84 13.52 29.54
CA ASN A 621 -17.57 14.11 29.94
C ASN A 621 -16.71 14.59 28.76
N LEU A 622 -16.68 13.85 27.64
CA LEU A 622 -15.97 14.25 26.43
C LEU A 622 -16.51 15.57 25.90
N PHE A 623 -17.83 15.68 25.70
CA PHE A 623 -18.45 16.87 25.13
C PHE A 623 -18.50 18.05 26.11
N ARG A 624 -18.61 17.78 27.42
CA ARG A 624 -18.47 18.78 28.48
C ARG A 624 -17.09 19.45 28.44
N LYS A 625 -16.02 18.64 28.40
CA LYS A 625 -14.65 19.14 28.31
C LYS A 625 -14.36 19.83 26.98
N LEU A 626 -14.89 19.30 25.86
CA LEU A 626 -14.78 19.95 24.55
C LEU A 626 -15.43 21.35 24.54
N LYS A 627 -16.55 21.51 25.25
CA LYS A 627 -17.23 22.79 25.48
C LYS A 627 -16.66 23.62 26.63
N ARG A 628 -15.58 23.17 27.29
CA ARG A 628 -14.92 23.87 28.40
C ARG A 628 -15.88 24.25 29.54
N CYS A 629 -16.86 23.39 29.79
CA CYS A 629 -17.78 23.58 30.89
C CYS A 629 -17.23 22.87 32.14
N ASP A 630 -16.82 23.64 33.14
CA ASP A 630 -16.28 23.07 34.38
C ASP A 630 -17.36 22.43 35.27
N VAL A 631 -18.60 22.88 35.14
CA VAL A 631 -19.74 22.39 35.92
C VAL A 631 -20.20 21.03 35.38
N ASP A 632 -20.13 20.01 36.23
CA ASP A 632 -20.64 18.67 35.88
C ASP A 632 -22.12 18.53 36.25
N LYS A 633 -23.00 18.63 35.25
CA LYS A 633 -24.44 18.37 35.37
C LYS A 633 -24.85 17.01 34.80
N SER A 634 -23.90 16.07 34.66
CA SER A 634 -24.17 14.78 34.02
C SER A 634 -25.28 14.00 34.73
N ASP A 635 -25.21 13.91 36.06
CA ASP A 635 -26.19 13.15 36.84
C ASP A 635 -27.58 13.78 36.80
N GLU A 636 -27.66 15.11 36.94
CA GLU A 636 -28.92 15.85 36.81
C GLU A 636 -29.59 15.63 35.45
N ILE A 637 -28.83 15.69 34.35
CA ILE A 637 -29.36 15.48 32.99
C ILE A 637 -29.82 14.03 32.80
N LEU A 638 -29.05 13.06 33.32
CA LEU A 638 -29.37 11.63 33.21
C LEU A 638 -30.62 11.23 34.00
N GLU A 639 -30.80 11.81 35.20
CA GLU A 639 -32.00 11.63 36.02
C GLU A 639 -33.23 12.22 35.34
N ARG A 640 -33.13 13.45 34.83
CA ARG A 640 -34.24 14.15 34.16
C ARG A 640 -34.71 13.43 32.89
N LEU A 641 -33.78 12.85 32.12
CA LEU A 641 -34.12 12.07 30.92
C LEU A 641 -34.47 10.60 31.22
N GLN A 642 -34.46 10.21 32.50
CA GLN A 642 -34.77 8.87 33.01
C GLN A 642 -33.98 7.76 32.29
N PHE A 643 -32.65 7.88 32.26
CA PHE A 643 -31.77 6.81 31.77
C PHE A 643 -30.44 6.69 32.53
N ALA A 644 -30.41 7.20 33.77
CA ALA A 644 -29.24 7.12 34.66
C ALA A 644 -28.75 5.68 34.92
N GLU A 645 -29.62 4.68 34.86
CA GLU A 645 -29.24 3.26 34.97
C GLU A 645 -28.27 2.80 33.85
N PHE A 646 -28.25 3.51 32.72
CA PHE A 646 -27.35 3.26 31.59
C PHE A 646 -26.04 4.04 31.66
N LYS A 647 -25.79 4.82 32.73
CA LYS A 647 -24.62 5.72 32.89
C LYS A 647 -23.28 5.05 32.54
N ASN A 648 -23.10 3.79 32.94
CA ASN A 648 -21.86 3.03 32.73
C ASN A 648 -21.93 2.03 31.56
N LYS A 649 -23.03 2.02 30.78
CA LYS A 649 -23.16 1.12 29.62
C LYS A 649 -22.60 1.75 28.35
N PRO A 650 -21.91 0.98 27.48
CA PRO A 650 -21.41 1.48 26.20
C PRO A 650 -22.56 1.79 25.24
N SER A 651 -22.37 2.78 24.36
CA SER A 651 -23.44 3.27 23.47
C SER A 651 -23.99 2.20 22.52
N LYS A 652 -23.17 1.21 22.13
CA LYS A 652 -23.58 0.07 21.30
C LYS A 652 -24.63 -0.83 21.96
N GLU A 653 -24.69 -0.87 23.29
CA GLU A 653 -25.68 -1.67 24.05
C GLU A 653 -26.99 -0.93 24.29
N LEU A 654 -27.06 0.37 23.98
CA LEU A 654 -28.26 1.17 24.16
C LEU A 654 -29.29 0.90 23.04
N SER A 655 -30.57 0.98 23.40
CA SER A 655 -31.67 0.98 22.43
C SER A 655 -31.64 2.25 21.56
N GLY A 656 -32.31 2.23 20.40
CA GLY A 656 -32.39 3.40 19.51
C GLY A 656 -32.90 4.67 20.22
N GLY A 657 -33.95 4.54 21.04
CA GLY A 657 -34.49 5.63 21.84
C GLY A 657 -33.51 6.16 22.90
N THR A 658 -32.81 5.27 23.62
CA THR A 658 -31.82 5.69 24.62
C THR A 658 -30.58 6.33 23.98
N ARG A 659 -30.15 5.88 22.79
CA ARG A 659 -29.12 6.57 22.00
C ARG A 659 -29.55 7.99 21.62
N ARG A 660 -30.83 8.17 21.28
CA ARG A 660 -31.39 9.50 21.00
C ARG A 660 -31.39 10.39 22.25
N LYS A 661 -31.79 9.86 23.41
CA LYS A 661 -31.69 10.56 24.71
C LYS A 661 -30.26 11.00 25.01
N LEU A 662 -29.27 10.14 24.73
CA LEU A 662 -27.85 10.48 24.88
C LEU A 662 -27.44 11.64 23.96
N CYS A 663 -27.89 11.69 22.70
CA CYS A 663 -27.60 12.80 21.79
C CYS A 663 -28.18 14.12 22.31
N VAL A 664 -29.41 14.10 22.85
CA VAL A 664 -30.02 15.26 23.52
C VAL A 664 -29.17 15.68 24.73
N ALA A 665 -28.78 14.74 25.58
CA ALA A 665 -27.93 15.02 26.74
C ALA A 665 -26.57 15.63 26.35
N MET A 666 -25.95 15.15 25.27
CA MET A 666 -24.70 15.69 24.72
C MET A 666 -24.83 17.14 24.23
N ALA A 667 -25.99 17.52 23.69
CA ALA A 667 -26.25 18.91 23.32
C ALA A 667 -26.43 19.82 24.55
N LEU A 668 -26.98 19.28 25.64
CA LEU A 668 -27.29 20.03 26.86
C LEU A 668 -26.10 20.21 27.81
N ILE A 669 -25.21 19.21 27.91
CA ILE A 669 -24.11 19.17 28.90
C ILE A 669 -23.12 20.33 28.77
N GLY A 670 -22.94 20.86 27.55
CA GLY A 670 -22.02 21.96 27.27
C GLY A 670 -22.50 23.34 27.73
N GLN A 671 -23.70 23.46 28.30
CA GLN A 671 -24.31 24.72 28.76
C GLN A 671 -24.31 25.85 27.70
N SER A 672 -24.36 25.48 26.42
CA SER A 672 -24.35 26.43 25.32
C SER A 672 -25.61 27.32 25.34
N PRO A 673 -25.48 28.65 25.12
CA PRO A 673 -26.63 29.57 25.16
C PRO A 673 -27.67 29.24 24.09
N VAL A 674 -27.24 28.78 22.92
CA VAL A 674 -28.14 28.38 21.83
C VAL A 674 -28.18 26.86 21.74
N LEU A 675 -29.37 26.28 21.70
CA LEU A 675 -29.60 24.86 21.46
C LEU A 675 -30.33 24.64 20.14
N LEU A 676 -29.78 23.76 19.30
CA LEU A 676 -30.33 23.37 18.02
C LEU A 676 -30.64 21.87 18.02
N PHE A 677 -31.90 21.51 17.81
CA PHE A 677 -32.33 20.13 17.72
C PHE A 677 -32.95 19.84 16.35
N ASP A 678 -32.34 18.95 15.59
CA ASP A 678 -32.89 18.44 14.32
C ASP A 678 -33.60 17.11 14.60
N GLU A 679 -34.93 17.15 14.69
CA GLU A 679 -35.81 16.00 15.01
C GLU A 679 -35.47 15.25 16.32
N PRO A 680 -35.37 15.92 17.48
CA PRO A 680 -34.86 15.32 18.73
C PRO A 680 -35.69 14.13 19.23
N THR A 681 -36.99 14.10 18.94
CA THR A 681 -37.95 13.09 19.42
C THR A 681 -38.21 11.95 18.42
N ALA A 682 -37.54 11.96 17.27
CA ALA A 682 -37.65 10.90 16.27
C ALA A 682 -37.19 9.55 16.83
N GLY A 683 -38.00 8.51 16.65
CA GLY A 683 -37.71 7.15 17.14
C GLY A 683 -37.86 6.96 18.65
N MET A 684 -38.32 7.96 19.41
CA MET A 684 -38.66 7.84 20.83
C MET A 684 -40.13 7.43 21.04
N ASP A 685 -40.39 6.70 22.13
CA ASP A 685 -41.73 6.41 22.65
C ASP A 685 -42.39 7.69 23.22
N THR A 686 -43.71 7.66 23.36
CA THR A 686 -44.50 8.83 23.80
C THR A 686 -44.11 9.33 25.19
N GLY A 687 -43.68 8.44 26.10
CA GLY A 687 -43.19 8.82 27.42
C GLY A 687 -41.87 9.61 27.33
N ALA A 688 -40.90 9.09 26.59
CA ALA A 688 -39.62 9.78 26.36
C ALA A 688 -39.77 11.12 25.66
N ARG A 689 -40.73 11.29 24.73
CA ARG A 689 -41.00 12.60 24.10
C ARG A 689 -41.41 13.65 25.13
N LYS A 690 -42.36 13.31 26.01
CA LYS A 690 -42.82 14.21 27.08
C LYS A 690 -41.69 14.62 28.03
N LEU A 691 -40.74 13.71 28.31
CA LEU A 691 -39.56 14.02 29.13
C LEU A 691 -38.65 15.04 28.44
N VAL A 692 -38.38 14.86 27.14
CA VAL A 692 -37.59 15.81 26.36
C VAL A 692 -38.31 17.17 26.30
N ASP A 693 -39.61 17.18 26.01
CA ASP A 693 -40.40 18.42 25.94
C ASP A 693 -40.39 19.16 27.28
N GLY A 694 -40.64 18.46 28.39
CA GLY A 694 -40.58 19.05 29.74
C GLY A 694 -39.19 19.57 30.11
N LEU A 695 -38.13 18.84 29.72
CA LEU A 695 -36.76 19.29 29.93
C LEU A 695 -36.42 20.55 29.14
N LEU A 696 -36.84 20.62 27.87
CA LEU A 696 -36.65 21.80 27.02
C LEU A 696 -37.42 23.00 27.54
N GLN A 697 -38.65 22.81 28.01
CA GLN A 697 -39.46 23.87 28.62
C GLN A 697 -38.81 24.43 29.90
N MET A 698 -38.17 23.58 30.72
CA MET A 698 -37.44 24.05 31.88
C MET A 698 -36.14 24.79 31.51
N ILE A 699 -35.37 24.28 30.54
CA ILE A 699 -34.10 24.91 30.15
C ILE A 699 -34.32 26.24 29.41
N LYS A 700 -35.49 26.42 28.79
CA LYS A 700 -35.91 27.66 28.12
C LYS A 700 -35.81 28.89 29.04
N SER A 701 -36.08 28.79 30.34
CA SER A 701 -35.98 29.97 31.22
C SER A 701 -34.55 30.50 31.37
N ASP A 702 -33.57 29.61 31.18
CA ASP A 702 -32.16 29.86 31.49
C ASP A 702 -31.35 30.30 30.25
N ARG A 703 -31.97 30.31 29.04
CA ARG A 703 -31.27 30.44 27.75
C ARG A 703 -32.00 31.30 26.74
#